data_AF-A0AAU9IG55-F1
#
_entry.id   AF-A0AAU9IG55-F1
#
_cell.length_a   1.000
_cell.length_b   1.000
_cell.length_c   1.000
_cell.angle_alpha   90.00
_cell.angle_beta   90.00
_cell.angle_gamma   90.00
#
_symmetry.space_group_name_H-M   'P 1'
#
loop_
_entity.id
_entity.type
_entity.pdbx_description
1 polymer ?
#
loop_
_entity_poly.entity_id
_entity_poly.type
_entity_poly.pdbx_seq_one_letter_code
_entity_poly.pdbx_strand_id
1 'polypeptide(L)'
;MRYYLQMLGVPSKLTSPCFMLFFDSKRYLFNAGENLQRCLLESKVRKSKITDVFLTGIHTEAIAALPSLMLNMASDTRKGYRCKIHGPVGIAAFIEAACTFSWLDKFDIIEYGDRDVNTHISRITTERSYKDENISVKIVSLNSFDERWLEMPDGNRLRMPRESCASYFIECMAHPRKFRVEKAKELGVPPGKLFGRLANGETLEINGRVITPDDVLDPPSKPPAFGVIDIPSIQYLYPHISDVICNYFTGEFDFSALIHMSPTTVLLDPGYQTFLEMMPEGTKNIVFNRHLTANFKNTMQTPIFRGSDILLTELNAVSPKNFKLSTEMYEKVDLLLEENIKKNFKNLIIPQFKAKLNLSPPEMNGTIDETDCLDPLNPEEIVKRVTDMECPPFLTLNRISYEDFIDMSQPNSDPAVLLLGTASMKPGKYRNVSGIWIGEFGSSLLFDCGEGTYGQLCRHFGEDINQALIDIKTIFISHLHADHHLGTIKLIYERSKLTNEPITIIAPIAYQIYLQICNELMGPLLFRFEPITNNHILPNFSSVQCIKVDHSIEAYGFVIQHQTGWKIVYSGDTRPCQALVEAGNNASLLIHEATFDDDLAGDASEKMHSTIGEALNVAVQMNAWKVVLTHFSQRYSKRPQNAQVDAVVGFDLMKIKLSESYEAVQNVNRLLKLFEETEKIEGEEEQA
;
A
#
# COMPACT_ATOMS: atom_id res chain seq x y z
N MET A 1 -15.94 5.56 -26.50
CA MET A 1 -15.48 4.89 -25.28
C MET A 1 -14.02 5.26 -25.11
N ARG A 2 -13.65 5.85 -23.97
CA ARG A 2 -12.26 6.20 -23.67
C ARG A 2 -11.74 5.20 -22.64
N TYR A 3 -10.79 4.38 -23.05
CA TYR A 3 -9.99 3.51 -22.20
C TYR A 3 -8.50 3.87 -22.28
N TYR A 4 -7.84 3.76 -21.13
CA TYR A 4 -6.47 4.20 -20.88
C TYR A 4 -5.89 3.42 -19.69
N LEU A 5 -4.56 3.42 -19.56
CA LEU A 5 -3.87 2.95 -18.36
C LEU A 5 -3.58 4.16 -17.47
N GLN A 6 -3.80 4.06 -16.17
CA GLN A 6 -3.34 5.07 -15.22
C GLN A 6 -2.34 4.46 -14.26
N MET A 7 -1.20 5.12 -14.09
CA MET A 7 -0.24 4.74 -13.05
C MET A 7 -0.82 5.08 -11.69
N LEU A 8 -0.93 4.07 -10.83
CA LEU A 8 -1.46 4.20 -9.49
C LEU A 8 -0.36 4.20 -8.44
N GLY A 9 0.67 3.38 -8.59
CA GLY A 9 1.83 3.38 -7.70
C GLY A 9 3.08 3.43 -8.54
N VAL A 10 3.96 4.40 -8.30
CA VAL A 10 5.26 4.45 -8.97
C VAL A 10 6.31 3.77 -8.08
N PRO A 11 7.34 3.16 -8.66
CA PRO A 11 8.35 2.52 -7.85
C PRO A 11 9.13 3.54 -6.98
N SER A 12 9.08 3.34 -5.68
CA SER A 12 9.73 4.16 -4.66
C SER A 12 9.94 3.36 -3.36
N LYS A 13 10.47 4.01 -2.31
CA LYS A 13 10.45 3.45 -0.94
C LYS A 13 9.05 3.40 -0.33
N LEU A 14 8.11 4.23 -0.83
CA LEU A 14 6.76 4.36 -0.29
C LEU A 14 5.73 3.49 -1.04
N THR A 15 5.95 3.27 -2.33
CA THR A 15 4.98 2.65 -3.22
C THR A 15 5.68 1.70 -4.18
N SER A 16 4.92 0.76 -4.71
CA SER A 16 5.41 -0.22 -5.69
C SER A 16 4.73 -0.02 -7.05
N PRO A 17 5.36 -0.47 -8.15
CA PRO A 17 4.78 -0.34 -9.48
C PRO A 17 3.41 -1.01 -9.57
N CYS A 18 2.39 -0.20 -9.80
CA CYS A 18 1.00 -0.62 -9.93
C CYS A 18 0.27 0.33 -10.87
N PHE A 19 -0.61 -0.20 -11.71
CA PHE A 19 -1.42 0.60 -12.62
C PHE A 19 -2.78 -0.05 -12.85
N MET A 20 -3.71 0.71 -13.42
CA MET A 20 -5.05 0.21 -13.71
C MET A 20 -5.48 0.56 -15.13
N LEU A 21 -6.05 -0.41 -15.82
CA LEU A 21 -6.70 -0.25 -17.12
C LEU A 21 -8.17 0.11 -16.90
N PHE A 22 -8.58 1.24 -17.47
CA PHE A 22 -9.94 1.77 -17.33
C PHE A 22 -10.76 1.51 -18.57
N PHE A 23 -11.95 0.93 -18.39
CA PHE A 23 -13.06 1.02 -19.34
C PHE A 23 -14.26 1.68 -18.65
N ASP A 24 -15.24 2.13 -19.44
CA ASP A 24 -16.47 2.71 -18.88
C ASP A 24 -17.24 1.69 -18.02
N SER A 25 -17.18 0.40 -18.38
CA SER A 25 -17.89 -0.71 -17.73
C SER A 25 -17.10 -1.39 -16.62
N LYS A 26 -15.79 -1.60 -16.82
CA LYS A 26 -14.91 -2.41 -15.96
C LYS A 26 -13.54 -1.76 -15.75
N ARG A 27 -12.83 -2.24 -14.72
CA ARG A 27 -11.46 -1.84 -14.40
C ARG A 27 -10.63 -3.09 -14.11
N TYR A 28 -9.40 -3.08 -14.60
CA TYR A 28 -8.45 -4.19 -14.44
C TYR A 28 -7.21 -3.65 -13.72
N LEU A 29 -6.96 -4.14 -12.51
CA LEU A 29 -5.82 -3.72 -11.70
C LEU A 29 -4.60 -4.60 -12.01
N PHE A 30 -3.43 -4.02 -12.13
CA PHE A 30 -2.16 -4.74 -12.29
C PHE A 30 -1.25 -4.46 -11.10
N ASN A 31 -0.89 -5.53 -10.39
CA ASN A 31 -0.21 -5.54 -9.09
C ASN A 31 -0.96 -4.83 -7.96
N ALA A 32 -0.65 -5.23 -6.72
CA ALA A 32 -1.19 -4.71 -5.48
C ALA A 32 -0.10 -4.65 -4.39
N GLY A 33 0.95 -3.86 -4.65
CA GLY A 33 2.01 -3.61 -3.68
C GLY A 33 1.59 -2.67 -2.55
N GLU A 34 2.47 -2.52 -1.56
CA GLU A 34 2.24 -1.73 -0.34
C GLU A 34 1.76 -0.30 -0.65
N ASN A 35 0.85 0.22 0.19
CA ASN A 35 0.21 1.53 0.11
C ASN A 35 -0.75 1.73 -1.09
N LEU A 36 -1.11 0.67 -1.83
CA LEU A 36 -2.08 0.77 -2.93
C LEU A 36 -3.36 1.49 -2.51
N GLN A 37 -3.86 1.23 -1.30
CA GLN A 37 -5.08 1.88 -0.82
C GLN A 37 -4.96 3.39 -0.75
N ARG A 38 -3.81 3.88 -0.28
CA ARG A 38 -3.50 5.30 -0.17
C ARG A 38 -3.28 5.92 -1.56
N CYS A 39 -2.61 5.19 -2.45
CA CYS A 39 -2.47 5.57 -3.86
C CYS A 39 -3.82 5.75 -4.57
N LEU A 40 -4.79 4.86 -4.31
CA LEU A 40 -6.14 4.97 -4.87
C LEU A 40 -6.88 6.22 -4.35
N LEU A 41 -6.71 6.55 -3.07
CA LEU A 41 -7.25 7.78 -2.47
C LEU A 41 -6.64 9.03 -3.12
N GLU A 42 -5.31 9.10 -3.21
CA GLU A 42 -4.60 10.24 -3.81
C GLU A 42 -4.89 10.39 -5.32
N SER A 43 -5.12 9.27 -6.02
CA SER A 43 -5.52 9.28 -7.42
C SER A 43 -7.00 9.62 -7.63
N LYS A 44 -7.80 9.77 -6.55
CA LYS A 44 -9.26 9.89 -6.57
C LYS A 44 -9.95 8.75 -7.35
N VAL A 45 -9.33 7.57 -7.34
CA VAL A 45 -9.79 6.40 -8.09
C VAL A 45 -10.65 5.53 -7.19
N ARG A 46 -11.92 5.40 -7.54
CA ARG A 46 -12.85 4.51 -6.83
C ARG A 46 -12.49 3.04 -7.10
N LYS A 47 -12.68 2.18 -6.11
CA LYS A 47 -12.52 0.72 -6.26
C LYS A 47 -13.70 0.06 -6.98
N SER A 48 -14.85 0.75 -7.01
CA SER A 48 -16.06 0.31 -7.73
C SER A 48 -15.71 -0.01 -9.18
N LYS A 49 -16.12 -1.19 -9.67
CA LYS A 49 -15.84 -1.74 -11.02
C LYS A 49 -14.47 -2.41 -11.22
N ILE A 50 -13.61 -2.51 -10.21
CA ILE A 50 -12.50 -3.48 -10.30
C ILE A 50 -13.13 -4.87 -10.37
N THR A 51 -12.95 -5.57 -11.49
CA THR A 51 -13.50 -6.93 -11.69
C THR A 51 -12.42 -7.98 -11.70
N ASP A 52 -11.19 -7.59 -12.06
CA ASP A 52 -10.08 -8.51 -12.20
C ASP A 52 -8.78 -7.82 -11.72
N VAL A 53 -7.94 -8.56 -11.02
CA VAL A 53 -6.62 -8.16 -10.53
C VAL A 53 -5.59 -9.10 -11.13
N PHE A 54 -4.61 -8.58 -11.86
CA PHE A 54 -3.52 -9.33 -12.48
C PHE A 54 -2.21 -9.07 -11.74
N LEU A 55 -1.65 -10.10 -11.12
CA LEU A 55 -0.44 -10.04 -10.31
C LEU A 55 0.74 -10.62 -11.11
N THR A 56 1.84 -9.90 -11.18
CA THR A 56 3.00 -10.29 -12.01
C THR A 56 3.98 -11.21 -11.28
N GLY A 57 3.92 -11.31 -9.96
CA GLY A 57 4.86 -12.11 -9.17
C GLY A 57 4.40 -12.37 -7.73
N ILE A 58 5.07 -13.30 -7.05
CA ILE A 58 4.89 -13.57 -5.61
C ILE A 58 6.02 -12.91 -4.80
N HIS A 59 5.97 -11.58 -4.74
CA HIS A 59 6.94 -10.78 -3.97
C HIS A 59 6.27 -9.51 -3.45
N THR A 60 6.88 -8.85 -2.45
CA THR A 60 6.24 -7.77 -1.69
C THR A 60 5.71 -6.62 -2.55
N GLU A 61 6.39 -6.31 -3.66
CA GLU A 61 6.03 -5.24 -4.59
C GLU A 61 4.76 -5.53 -5.38
N ALA A 62 4.46 -6.80 -5.61
CA ALA A 62 3.30 -7.22 -6.39
C ALA A 62 2.08 -7.52 -5.51
N ILE A 63 2.24 -7.99 -4.27
CA ILE A 63 1.11 -8.57 -3.50
C ILE A 63 0.92 -8.04 -2.08
N ALA A 64 1.81 -7.20 -1.53
CA ALA A 64 1.75 -6.85 -0.10
C ALA A 64 0.44 -6.18 0.35
N ALA A 65 -0.23 -5.40 -0.52
CA ALA A 65 -1.52 -4.78 -0.20
C ALA A 65 -2.72 -5.61 -0.70
N LEU A 66 -2.50 -6.80 -1.28
CA LEU A 66 -3.59 -7.64 -1.76
C LEU A 66 -4.57 -8.02 -0.63
N PRO A 67 -4.13 -8.45 0.58
CA PRO A 67 -5.06 -8.78 1.66
C PRO A 67 -5.92 -7.58 2.08
N SER A 68 -5.32 -6.39 2.18
CA SER A 68 -6.06 -5.17 2.57
C SER A 68 -7.05 -4.74 1.48
N LEU A 69 -6.66 -4.86 0.20
CA LEU A 69 -7.51 -4.63 -0.95
C LEU A 69 -8.72 -5.58 -0.95
N MET A 70 -8.48 -6.87 -0.70
CA MET A 70 -9.52 -7.90 -0.63
C MET A 70 -10.52 -7.61 0.49
N LEU A 71 -10.06 -7.31 1.71
CA LEU A 71 -10.94 -6.91 2.82
C LEU A 71 -11.82 -5.71 2.45
N ASN A 72 -11.25 -4.71 1.80
CA ASN A 72 -11.99 -3.54 1.35
C ASN A 72 -13.03 -3.89 0.26
N MET A 73 -12.67 -4.74 -0.70
CA MET A 73 -13.57 -5.15 -1.78
C MET A 73 -14.66 -6.10 -1.29
N ALA A 74 -14.39 -6.89 -0.24
CA ALA A 74 -15.37 -7.77 0.40
C ALA A 74 -16.54 -6.98 1.03
N SER A 75 -16.34 -5.70 1.39
CA SER A 75 -17.40 -4.81 1.86
C SER A 75 -18.40 -4.39 0.76
N ASP A 76 -18.11 -4.67 -0.52
CA ASP A 76 -19.02 -4.36 -1.62
C ASP A 76 -20.29 -5.23 -1.55
N THR A 77 -21.44 -4.59 -1.38
CA THR A 77 -22.74 -5.24 -1.19
C THR A 77 -23.48 -5.55 -2.49
N ARG A 78 -22.90 -5.25 -3.66
CA ARG A 78 -23.53 -5.54 -4.96
C ARG A 78 -23.77 -7.05 -5.10
N LYS A 79 -25.03 -7.42 -5.30
CA LYS A 79 -25.46 -8.82 -5.45
C LYS A 79 -24.73 -9.51 -6.59
N GLY A 80 -24.09 -10.64 -6.31
CA GLY A 80 -23.39 -11.47 -7.30
C GLY A 80 -22.03 -10.92 -7.75
N TYR A 81 -21.51 -9.86 -7.11
CA TYR A 81 -20.16 -9.38 -7.38
C TYR A 81 -19.12 -10.43 -6.95
N ARG A 82 -18.25 -10.81 -7.88
CA ARG A 82 -17.05 -11.61 -7.64
C ARG A 82 -15.88 -10.97 -8.37
N CYS A 83 -14.76 -10.77 -7.68
CA CYS A 83 -13.53 -10.28 -8.29
C CYS A 83 -12.63 -11.46 -8.63
N LYS A 84 -12.08 -11.49 -9.84
CA LYS A 84 -11.08 -12.50 -10.21
C LYS A 84 -9.69 -12.02 -9.82
N ILE A 85 -8.89 -12.90 -9.23
CA ILE A 85 -7.49 -12.65 -8.92
C ILE A 85 -6.66 -13.61 -9.75
N HIS A 86 -5.89 -13.04 -10.66
CA HIS A 86 -5.06 -13.71 -11.63
C HIS A 86 -3.60 -13.59 -11.17
N GLY A 87 -2.88 -14.70 -11.07
CA GLY A 87 -1.49 -14.66 -10.62
C GLY A 87 -0.69 -15.91 -10.99
N PRO A 88 0.63 -15.86 -10.79
CA PRO A 88 1.50 -17.01 -11.01
C PRO A 88 1.41 -17.98 -9.82
N VAL A 89 2.14 -19.10 -9.91
CA VAL A 89 2.10 -20.18 -8.92
C VAL A 89 2.47 -19.71 -7.52
N GLY A 90 1.65 -20.05 -6.53
CA GLY A 90 1.81 -19.66 -5.12
C GLY A 90 0.83 -18.58 -4.68
N ILE A 91 0.11 -17.93 -5.61
CA ILE A 91 -0.89 -16.92 -5.26
C ILE A 91 -2.04 -17.50 -4.43
N ALA A 92 -2.47 -18.73 -4.75
CA ALA A 92 -3.53 -19.39 -4.00
C ALA A 92 -3.10 -19.63 -2.54
N ALA A 93 -1.87 -20.11 -2.34
CA ALA A 93 -1.31 -20.35 -1.02
C ALA A 93 -1.14 -19.07 -0.21
N PHE A 94 -0.68 -17.97 -0.84
CA PHE A 94 -0.59 -16.66 -0.18
C PHE A 94 -1.96 -16.16 0.28
N ILE A 95 -2.97 -16.27 -0.58
CA ILE A 95 -4.33 -15.83 -0.28
C ILE A 95 -4.97 -16.71 0.82
N GLU A 96 -4.76 -18.02 0.77
CA GLU A 96 -5.20 -18.95 1.82
C GLU A 96 -4.54 -18.63 3.16
N ALA A 97 -3.24 -18.31 3.18
CA ALA A 97 -2.55 -17.86 4.38
C ALA A 97 -3.16 -16.56 4.93
N ALA A 98 -3.50 -15.61 4.06
CA ALA A 98 -4.15 -14.37 4.45
C ALA A 98 -5.58 -14.60 4.98
N CYS A 99 -6.22 -15.74 4.69
CA CYS A 99 -7.55 -16.08 5.23
C CYS A 99 -7.55 -16.25 6.75
N THR A 100 -6.39 -16.45 7.37
CA THR A 100 -6.26 -16.55 8.83
C THR A 100 -6.75 -15.29 9.55
N PHE A 101 -6.83 -14.15 8.84
CA PHE A 101 -7.35 -12.87 9.34
C PHE A 101 -8.24 -12.13 8.31
N SER A 102 -8.62 -12.76 7.19
CA SER A 102 -9.48 -12.13 6.17
C SER A 102 -10.50 -13.12 5.58
N TRP A 103 -11.71 -12.66 5.23
CA TRP A 103 -12.78 -13.53 4.71
C TRP A 103 -12.96 -13.38 3.19
N LEU A 104 -13.08 -14.50 2.46
CA LEU A 104 -12.80 -14.55 1.01
C LEU A 104 -13.93 -15.05 0.08
N ASP A 105 -15.18 -15.04 0.50
CA ASP A 105 -16.27 -15.63 -0.31
C ASP A 105 -16.52 -14.93 -1.67
N LYS A 106 -15.94 -13.75 -1.90
CA LYS A 106 -16.14 -12.88 -3.07
C LYS A 106 -15.03 -12.92 -4.12
N PHE A 107 -14.06 -13.82 -3.99
CA PHE A 107 -12.91 -13.87 -4.89
C PHE A 107 -12.83 -15.18 -5.66
N ASP A 108 -12.55 -15.09 -6.96
CA ASP A 108 -12.23 -16.23 -7.82
C ASP A 108 -10.72 -16.23 -8.06
N ILE A 109 -10.00 -17.16 -7.47
CA ILE A 109 -8.53 -17.27 -7.62
C ILE A 109 -8.22 -18.11 -8.86
N ILE A 110 -7.47 -17.51 -9.78
CA ILE A 110 -7.01 -18.10 -11.04
C ILE A 110 -5.48 -18.08 -11.03
N GLU A 111 -4.91 -19.25 -10.82
CA GLU A 111 -3.47 -19.46 -10.78
C GLU A 111 -2.98 -20.04 -12.10
N TYR A 112 -1.92 -19.47 -12.67
CA TYR A 112 -1.35 -19.88 -13.95
C TYR A 112 -0.04 -20.65 -13.78
N GLY A 113 -0.09 -21.97 -13.91
CA GLY A 113 1.07 -22.87 -13.79
C GLY A 113 1.11 -23.97 -14.84
N ASP A 114 2.15 -24.82 -14.77
CA ASP A 114 2.43 -25.90 -15.74
C ASP A 114 1.86 -27.28 -15.35
N ARG A 115 1.10 -27.31 -14.22
CA ARG A 115 0.44 -28.40 -13.46
C ARG A 115 1.03 -28.60 -12.05
N ASP A 116 0.09 -28.75 -11.10
CA ASP A 116 0.14 -29.04 -9.66
C ASP A 116 0.62 -27.95 -8.66
N VAL A 117 -0.33 -27.07 -8.32
CA VAL A 117 -0.95 -27.00 -6.98
C VAL A 117 -2.40 -27.46 -7.16
N ASN A 118 -2.94 -28.31 -6.29
CA ASN A 118 -4.39 -28.59 -6.23
C ASN A 118 -4.87 -28.08 -4.86
N THR A 119 -5.71 -27.05 -4.79
CA THR A 119 -6.35 -26.62 -3.51
C THR A 119 -7.85 -26.51 -3.67
N HIS A 120 -8.60 -26.62 -2.57
CA HIS A 120 -10.07 -26.54 -2.58
C HIS A 120 -10.62 -25.14 -2.93
N ILE A 121 -9.77 -24.11 -2.93
CA ILE A 121 -10.15 -22.69 -3.03
C ILE A 121 -10.01 -22.14 -4.47
N SER A 122 -9.36 -22.87 -5.39
CA SER A 122 -9.02 -22.37 -6.72
C SER A 122 -9.65 -23.14 -7.88
N ARG A 123 -9.91 -22.44 -8.99
CA ARG A 123 -9.99 -23.07 -10.32
C ARG A 123 -8.60 -22.98 -10.94
N ILE A 124 -7.77 -24.01 -10.75
CA ILE A 124 -6.48 -24.10 -11.44
C ILE A 124 -6.75 -24.24 -12.93
N THR A 125 -6.08 -23.42 -13.74
CA THR A 125 -6.20 -23.50 -15.19
C THR A 125 -4.83 -23.55 -15.85
N THR A 126 -4.66 -24.51 -16.75
CA THR A 126 -3.55 -24.52 -17.71
C THR A 126 -3.84 -23.64 -18.93
N GLU A 127 -5.03 -23.01 -18.97
CA GLU A 127 -5.38 -22.06 -20.02
C GLU A 127 -4.53 -20.81 -19.86
N ARG A 128 -3.51 -20.69 -20.72
CA ARG A 128 -2.60 -19.54 -20.81
C ARG A 128 -3.25 -18.35 -21.53
N SER A 129 -4.55 -18.19 -21.36
CA SER A 129 -5.34 -17.11 -21.95
C SER A 129 -6.56 -16.79 -21.10
N TYR A 130 -6.91 -15.52 -21.05
CA TYR A 130 -8.16 -15.03 -20.47
C TYR A 130 -8.85 -14.10 -21.47
N LYS A 131 -10.18 -14.13 -21.54
CA LYS A 131 -10.93 -13.24 -22.42
C LYS A 131 -12.26 -12.85 -21.79
N ASP A 132 -12.60 -11.58 -21.92
CA ASP A 132 -13.94 -11.06 -21.65
C ASP A 132 -14.40 -10.09 -22.76
N GLU A 133 -15.44 -9.30 -22.50
CA GLU A 133 -15.99 -8.35 -23.47
C GLU A 133 -15.07 -7.17 -23.82
N ASN A 134 -14.10 -6.82 -22.95
CA ASN A 134 -13.23 -5.66 -23.16
C ASN A 134 -11.79 -6.05 -23.51
N ILE A 135 -11.28 -7.19 -23.02
CA ILE A 135 -9.88 -7.59 -23.22
C ILE A 135 -9.72 -9.08 -23.57
N SER A 136 -8.68 -9.36 -24.33
CA SER A 136 -8.09 -10.68 -24.51
C SER A 136 -6.66 -10.65 -23.99
N VAL A 137 -6.32 -11.56 -23.09
CA VAL A 137 -5.03 -11.63 -22.40
C VAL A 137 -4.38 -12.97 -22.73
N LYS A 138 -3.17 -12.93 -23.29
CA LYS A 138 -2.28 -14.09 -23.35
C LYS A 138 -1.32 -14.04 -22.17
N ILE A 139 -1.08 -15.17 -21.52
CA ILE A 139 -0.31 -15.25 -20.28
C ILE A 139 0.93 -16.10 -20.48
N VAL A 140 2.08 -15.56 -20.09
CA VAL A 140 3.35 -16.28 -20.07
C VAL A 140 3.78 -16.45 -18.62
N SER A 141 3.62 -17.67 -18.11
CA SER A 141 4.04 -18.02 -16.74
C SER A 141 5.50 -18.47 -16.74
N LEU A 142 6.30 -17.87 -15.87
CA LEU A 142 7.73 -18.10 -15.71
C LEU A 142 7.98 -18.61 -14.30
N ASN A 143 8.08 -19.93 -14.16
CA ASN A 143 8.27 -20.58 -12.87
C ASN A 143 9.50 -21.47 -12.87
N SER A 144 10.24 -21.45 -11.77
CA SER A 144 11.16 -22.52 -11.39
C SER A 144 10.70 -23.09 -10.06
N PHE A 145 10.94 -24.38 -9.85
CA PHE A 145 10.53 -25.09 -8.65
C PHE A 145 11.75 -25.71 -7.97
N ASP A 146 11.72 -25.80 -6.65
CA ASP A 146 12.67 -26.64 -5.93
C ASP A 146 12.13 -28.07 -5.74
N GLU A 147 12.81 -28.88 -4.92
CA GLU A 147 12.40 -30.24 -4.56
C GLU A 147 11.51 -30.32 -3.31
N ARG A 148 11.39 -29.22 -2.55
CA ARG A 148 10.58 -29.09 -1.33
C ARG A 148 9.09 -28.98 -1.70
N TRP A 149 8.30 -29.51 -0.78
CA TRP A 149 6.84 -29.46 -0.83
C TRP A 149 6.32 -28.85 0.46
N LEU A 150 5.42 -27.89 0.33
CA LEU A 150 4.69 -27.30 1.45
C LEU A 150 3.35 -28.02 1.60
N GLU A 151 3.09 -28.51 2.81
CA GLU A 151 1.77 -29.05 3.17
C GLU A 151 0.84 -27.88 3.51
N MET A 152 -0.26 -27.79 2.76
CA MET A 152 -1.25 -26.75 2.90
C MET A 152 -2.22 -27.09 4.05
N PRO A 153 -2.85 -26.09 4.69
CA PRO A 153 -3.83 -26.32 5.76
C PRO A 153 -5.00 -27.24 5.35
N ASP A 154 -5.35 -27.25 4.06
CA ASP A 154 -6.40 -28.09 3.50
C ASP A 154 -5.97 -29.55 3.20
N GLY A 155 -4.72 -29.92 3.54
CA GLY A 155 -4.14 -31.24 3.35
C GLY A 155 -3.50 -31.46 1.96
N ASN A 156 -3.60 -30.50 1.05
CA ASN A 156 -2.94 -30.56 -0.24
C ASN A 156 -1.45 -30.20 -0.13
N ARG A 157 -0.70 -30.41 -1.22
CA ARG A 157 0.73 -30.09 -1.27
C ARG A 157 1.03 -29.14 -2.42
N LEU A 158 1.77 -28.08 -2.10
CA LEU A 158 2.34 -27.12 -3.04
C LEU A 158 3.81 -27.48 -3.28
N ARG A 159 4.20 -27.69 -4.54
CA ARG A 159 5.62 -27.72 -4.88
C ARG A 159 6.16 -26.30 -4.82
N MET A 160 7.20 -26.08 -4.03
CA MET A 160 7.64 -24.72 -3.75
C MET A 160 8.26 -24.05 -4.99
N PRO A 161 7.71 -22.91 -5.44
CA PRO A 161 8.36 -22.13 -6.47
C PRO A 161 9.63 -21.49 -5.89
N ARG A 162 10.73 -21.57 -6.63
CA ARG A 162 11.95 -20.81 -6.34
C ARG A 162 11.83 -19.38 -6.88
N GLU A 163 11.28 -19.24 -8.07
CA GLU A 163 10.89 -17.96 -8.67
C GLU A 163 9.56 -18.20 -9.39
N SER A 164 8.63 -17.24 -9.28
CA SER A 164 7.32 -17.35 -9.91
C SER A 164 6.82 -15.98 -10.33
N CYS A 165 6.74 -15.78 -11.65
CA CYS A 165 6.26 -14.56 -12.29
C CYS A 165 5.29 -14.89 -13.44
N ALA A 166 4.46 -13.91 -13.78
CA ALA A 166 3.58 -13.95 -14.94
C ALA A 166 3.73 -12.64 -15.74
N SER A 167 3.97 -12.79 -17.03
CA SER A 167 3.87 -11.70 -18.00
C SER A 167 2.54 -11.78 -18.76
N TYR A 168 1.96 -10.62 -19.04
CA TYR A 168 0.63 -10.49 -19.63
C TYR A 168 0.69 -9.73 -20.96
N PHE A 169 0.05 -10.24 -22.00
CA PHE A 169 -0.10 -9.56 -23.29
C PHE A 169 -1.57 -9.30 -23.54
N ILE A 170 -1.95 -8.04 -23.53
CA ILE A 170 -3.34 -7.60 -23.49
C ILE A 170 -3.66 -6.96 -24.84
N GLU A 171 -4.65 -7.50 -25.53
CA GLU A 171 -5.34 -6.85 -26.63
C GLU A 171 -6.68 -6.32 -26.12
N CYS A 172 -6.91 -5.02 -26.25
CA CYS A 172 -8.20 -4.40 -25.91
C CYS A 172 -9.21 -4.64 -27.03
N MET A 173 -10.50 -4.49 -26.73
CA MET A 173 -11.54 -4.49 -27.75
C MET A 173 -11.30 -3.36 -28.77
N ALA A 174 -11.66 -3.61 -30.04
CA ALA A 174 -11.59 -2.59 -31.07
C ALA A 174 -12.48 -1.39 -30.71
N HIS A 175 -12.04 -0.19 -31.08
CA HIS A 175 -12.83 1.01 -30.87
C HIS A 175 -14.18 0.92 -31.61
N PRO A 176 -15.28 1.34 -30.97
CA PRO A 176 -16.54 1.53 -31.67
C PRO A 176 -16.34 2.53 -32.82
N ARG A 177 -16.75 2.12 -34.02
CA ARG A 177 -16.57 2.94 -35.22
C ARG A 177 -17.50 4.15 -35.16
N LYS A 178 -17.01 5.34 -35.50
CA LYS A 178 -17.81 6.55 -35.48
C LYS A 178 -18.78 6.55 -36.67
N PHE A 179 -20.03 6.95 -36.42
CA PHE A 179 -21.05 7.07 -37.45
C PHE A 179 -20.89 8.35 -38.26
N ARG A 180 -20.73 8.21 -39.57
CA ARG A 180 -20.60 9.29 -40.56
C ARG A 180 -21.99 9.75 -40.99
N VAL A 181 -22.56 10.65 -40.19
CA VAL A 181 -23.92 11.19 -40.39
C VAL A 181 -24.12 11.74 -41.80
N GLU A 182 -23.16 12.52 -42.33
CA GLU A 182 -23.29 13.10 -43.66
C GLU A 182 -23.30 12.04 -44.77
N LYS A 183 -22.43 11.02 -44.66
CA LYS A 183 -22.40 9.90 -45.61
C LYS A 183 -23.68 9.06 -45.57
N ALA A 184 -24.28 8.89 -44.39
CA ALA A 184 -25.58 8.23 -44.26
C ALA A 184 -26.72 9.02 -44.93
N LYS A 185 -26.71 10.36 -44.79
CA LYS A 185 -27.67 11.23 -45.49
C LYS A 185 -27.49 11.18 -47.01
N GLU A 186 -26.24 11.21 -47.49
CA GLU A 186 -25.92 11.06 -48.92
C GLU A 186 -26.41 9.74 -49.52
N LEU A 187 -26.35 8.66 -48.74
CA LEU A 187 -26.88 7.34 -49.11
C LEU A 187 -28.40 7.22 -48.97
N GLY A 188 -29.08 8.30 -48.59
CA GLY A 188 -30.54 8.35 -48.48
C GLY A 188 -31.10 7.69 -47.22
N VAL A 189 -30.27 7.48 -46.17
CA VAL A 189 -30.71 6.92 -44.89
C VAL A 189 -31.44 8.01 -44.08
N PRO A 190 -32.73 7.83 -43.73
CA PRO A 190 -33.44 8.78 -42.87
C PRO A 190 -32.81 8.85 -41.46
N PRO A 191 -32.65 10.04 -40.87
CA PRO A 191 -32.16 10.18 -39.50
C PRO A 191 -33.13 9.55 -38.49
N GLY A 192 -32.59 9.06 -37.37
CA GLY A 192 -33.37 8.44 -36.30
C GLY A 192 -33.02 6.97 -36.11
N LYS A 193 -34.02 6.09 -35.95
CA LYS A 193 -33.82 4.68 -35.58
C LYS A 193 -32.93 3.90 -36.55
N LEU A 194 -32.93 4.25 -37.84
CA LEU A 194 -32.13 3.58 -38.87
C LEU A 194 -30.63 3.83 -38.71
N PHE A 195 -30.23 5.01 -38.22
CA PHE A 195 -28.83 5.28 -37.87
C PHE A 195 -28.35 4.36 -36.76
N GLY A 196 -29.16 4.18 -35.71
CA GLY A 196 -28.83 3.27 -34.60
C GLY A 196 -28.69 1.82 -35.05
N ARG A 197 -29.55 1.35 -35.97
CA ARG A 197 -29.47 -0.01 -36.53
C ARG A 197 -28.18 -0.24 -37.32
N LEU A 198 -27.83 0.68 -38.23
CA LEU A 198 -26.57 0.63 -38.98
C LEU A 198 -25.34 0.75 -38.06
N ALA A 199 -25.41 1.62 -37.03
CA ALA A 199 -24.34 1.77 -36.05
C ALA A 199 -24.12 0.51 -35.19
N ASN A 200 -25.18 -0.28 -34.99
CA ASN A 200 -25.14 -1.55 -34.25
C ASN A 200 -24.81 -2.76 -35.14
N GLY A 201 -24.38 -2.53 -36.39
CA GLY A 201 -23.90 -3.59 -37.28
C GLY A 201 -24.96 -4.22 -38.19
N GLU A 202 -26.17 -3.68 -38.24
CA GLU A 202 -27.23 -4.21 -39.10
C GLU A 202 -27.13 -3.65 -40.53
N THR A 203 -27.12 -4.54 -41.53
CA THR A 203 -27.24 -4.17 -42.95
C THR A 203 -28.70 -3.90 -43.29
N LEU A 204 -28.99 -2.76 -43.93
CA LEU A 204 -30.35 -2.33 -44.25
C LEU A 204 -30.55 -2.16 -45.75
N GLU A 205 -31.74 -2.46 -46.24
CA GLU A 205 -32.14 -2.09 -47.61
C GLU A 205 -33.01 -0.84 -47.55
N ILE A 206 -32.57 0.25 -48.20
CA ILE A 206 -33.25 1.55 -48.21
C ILE A 206 -33.30 2.03 -49.66
N ASN A 207 -34.50 2.35 -50.15
CA ASN A 207 -34.74 2.79 -51.53
C ASN A 207 -34.17 1.84 -52.60
N GLY A 208 -34.25 0.52 -52.37
CA GLY A 208 -33.73 -0.51 -53.27
C GLY A 208 -32.21 -0.65 -53.30
N ARG A 209 -31.50 0.00 -52.36
CA ARG A 209 -30.04 -0.11 -52.19
C ARG A 209 -29.72 -0.77 -50.86
N VAL A 210 -28.83 -1.76 -50.88
CA VAL A 210 -28.26 -2.37 -49.67
C VAL A 210 -27.18 -1.43 -49.12
N ILE A 211 -27.36 -0.99 -47.88
CA ILE A 211 -26.45 -0.13 -47.15
C ILE A 211 -25.92 -0.93 -45.96
N THR A 212 -24.61 -1.12 -45.94
CA THR A 212 -23.90 -1.84 -44.89
C THR A 212 -23.39 -0.87 -43.82
N PRO A 213 -23.07 -1.35 -42.61
CA PRO A 213 -22.37 -0.55 -41.61
C PRO A 213 -21.08 0.08 -42.14
N ASP A 214 -20.33 -0.60 -43.02
CA ASP A 214 -19.09 -0.08 -43.62
C ASP A 214 -19.28 1.16 -44.48
N ASP A 215 -20.45 1.30 -45.10
CA ASP A 215 -20.76 2.46 -45.92
C ASP A 215 -20.87 3.73 -45.07
N VAL A 216 -21.34 3.61 -43.82
CA VAL A 216 -21.71 4.75 -42.96
C VAL A 216 -20.87 4.87 -41.70
N LEU A 217 -20.01 3.91 -41.38
CA LEU A 217 -19.08 3.97 -40.25
C LEU A 217 -17.66 4.28 -40.71
N ASP A 218 -16.86 4.91 -39.86
CA ASP A 218 -15.42 5.04 -40.10
C ASP A 218 -14.76 3.66 -40.29
N PRO A 219 -13.62 3.56 -41.01
CA PRO A 219 -12.90 2.30 -41.15
C PRO A 219 -12.60 1.66 -39.79
N PRO A 220 -12.60 0.31 -39.69
CA PRO A 220 -12.23 -0.34 -38.44
C PRO A 220 -10.81 0.03 -38.04
N SER A 221 -10.62 0.48 -36.80
CA SER A 221 -9.30 0.70 -36.22
C SER A 221 -8.73 -0.63 -35.74
N LYS A 222 -7.41 -0.79 -35.82
CA LYS A 222 -6.73 -1.91 -35.16
C LYS A 222 -6.96 -1.82 -33.64
N PRO A 223 -7.27 -2.93 -32.95
CA PRO A 223 -7.38 -2.92 -31.50
C PRO A 223 -6.01 -2.59 -30.88
N PRO A 224 -5.93 -1.68 -29.89
CA PRO A 224 -4.68 -1.39 -29.23
C PRO A 224 -4.28 -2.57 -28.34
N ALA A 225 -3.00 -2.90 -28.36
CA ALA A 225 -2.42 -3.95 -27.53
C ALA A 225 -1.27 -3.41 -26.68
N PHE A 226 -1.05 -3.97 -25.50
CA PHE A 226 0.11 -3.65 -24.66
C PHE A 226 0.61 -4.90 -23.93
N GLY A 227 1.91 -4.92 -23.60
CA GLY A 227 2.54 -5.99 -22.82
C GLY A 227 2.89 -5.54 -21.42
N VAL A 228 2.79 -6.44 -20.45
CA VAL A 228 3.29 -6.29 -19.08
C VAL A 228 4.31 -7.40 -18.88
N ILE A 229 5.57 -7.02 -18.78
CA ILE A 229 6.71 -7.94 -18.80
C ILE A 229 7.35 -7.93 -17.41
N ASP A 230 7.31 -9.09 -16.77
CA ASP A 230 7.98 -9.34 -15.50
C ASP A 230 8.73 -10.67 -15.59
N ILE A 231 10.06 -10.56 -15.65
CA ILE A 231 11.00 -11.67 -15.79
C ILE A 231 11.88 -11.65 -14.55
N PRO A 232 11.88 -12.70 -13.72
CA PRO A 232 12.50 -12.65 -12.40
C PRO A 232 14.03 -12.64 -12.45
N SER A 233 14.64 -13.31 -13.44
CA SER A 233 16.09 -13.35 -13.58
C SER A 233 16.55 -13.63 -15.01
N ILE A 234 17.84 -13.40 -15.27
CA ILE A 234 18.47 -13.62 -16.58
C ILE A 234 18.40 -15.09 -17.05
N GLN A 235 18.14 -16.03 -16.13
CA GLN A 235 18.04 -17.47 -16.44
C GLN A 235 16.87 -17.79 -17.38
N TYR A 236 15.84 -16.94 -17.41
CA TYR A 236 14.72 -17.14 -18.32
C TYR A 236 15.02 -16.60 -19.72
N LEU A 237 15.99 -15.67 -19.88
CA LEU A 237 16.30 -15.05 -21.17
C LEU A 237 16.85 -16.07 -22.20
N TYR A 238 17.55 -17.10 -21.72
CA TYR A 238 18.23 -18.10 -22.55
C TYR A 238 17.91 -19.53 -22.08
N PRO A 239 17.49 -20.47 -22.94
CA PRO A 239 16.98 -20.38 -24.32
C PRO A 239 15.43 -20.18 -24.37
N HIS A 240 14.76 -20.08 -23.23
CA HIS A 240 13.29 -20.23 -23.13
C HIS A 240 12.47 -18.98 -23.51
N ILE A 241 12.99 -17.77 -23.28
CA ILE A 241 12.29 -16.53 -23.67
C ILE A 241 12.32 -16.33 -25.19
N SER A 242 13.40 -16.71 -25.89
CA SER A 242 13.41 -16.58 -27.35
C SER A 242 12.32 -17.40 -28.04
N ASP A 243 11.95 -18.57 -27.51
CA ASP A 243 10.93 -19.40 -28.17
C ASP A 243 9.52 -19.10 -27.66
N VAL A 244 9.28 -19.01 -26.35
CA VAL A 244 7.90 -18.80 -25.84
C VAL A 244 7.48 -17.35 -25.92
N ILE A 245 8.39 -16.41 -25.68
CA ILE A 245 8.10 -15.00 -25.94
C ILE A 245 8.17 -14.85 -27.48
N CYS A 246 9.32 -14.96 -28.17
CA CYS A 246 9.37 -14.55 -29.60
C CYS A 246 8.45 -15.32 -30.57
N ASN A 247 8.08 -16.60 -30.36
CA ASN A 247 7.06 -17.25 -31.21
C ASN A 247 5.65 -16.63 -31.07
N TYR A 248 5.37 -15.94 -29.96
CA TYR A 248 4.14 -15.17 -29.79
C TYR A 248 4.24 -13.74 -30.37
N PHE A 249 5.45 -13.22 -30.63
CA PHE A 249 5.67 -11.84 -31.11
C PHE A 249 5.87 -11.72 -32.63
N THR A 250 6.00 -12.81 -33.37
CA THR A 250 6.13 -12.77 -34.84
C THR A 250 4.79 -12.45 -35.51
N GLY A 251 4.45 -11.16 -35.55
CA GLY A 251 3.50 -10.60 -36.52
C GLY A 251 2.01 -10.52 -36.13
N GLU A 252 1.61 -10.96 -34.93
CA GLU A 252 0.19 -10.90 -34.51
C GLU A 252 -0.23 -9.52 -33.93
N PHE A 253 0.59 -8.87 -33.10
CA PHE A 253 0.19 -7.69 -32.31
C PHE A 253 0.93 -6.42 -32.73
N ASP A 254 0.20 -5.30 -32.77
CA ASP A 254 0.77 -3.95 -32.92
C ASP A 254 0.73 -3.27 -31.55
N PHE A 255 1.84 -3.42 -30.81
CA PHE A 255 1.92 -2.99 -29.43
C PHE A 255 2.01 -1.47 -29.34
N SER A 256 1.05 -0.89 -28.62
CA SER A 256 1.02 0.52 -28.26
C SER A 256 2.06 0.82 -27.18
N ALA A 257 2.26 -0.11 -26.24
CA ALA A 257 3.31 -0.02 -25.23
C ALA A 257 3.74 -1.39 -24.70
N LEU A 258 4.96 -1.46 -24.16
CA LEU A 258 5.44 -2.50 -23.27
C LEU A 258 5.75 -1.88 -21.91
N ILE A 259 5.29 -2.52 -20.83
CA ILE A 259 5.54 -2.12 -19.45
C ILE A 259 6.53 -3.11 -18.86
N HIS A 260 7.72 -2.63 -18.50
CA HIS A 260 8.83 -3.45 -18.05
C HIS A 260 8.96 -3.36 -16.53
N MET A 261 8.65 -4.44 -15.82
CA MET A 261 8.72 -4.53 -14.35
C MET A 261 9.93 -5.34 -13.86
N SER A 262 10.64 -6.03 -14.77
CA SER A 262 11.77 -6.89 -14.44
C SER A 262 12.93 -6.15 -13.72
N PRO A 263 13.76 -6.88 -12.94
CA PRO A 263 14.96 -6.34 -12.33
C PRO A 263 15.94 -5.73 -13.33
N THR A 264 16.76 -4.78 -12.90
CA THR A 264 17.76 -4.10 -13.76
C THR A 264 18.77 -5.05 -14.38
N THR A 265 19.11 -6.14 -13.68
CA THR A 265 19.96 -7.21 -14.20
C THR A 265 19.38 -7.85 -15.47
N VAL A 266 18.06 -7.97 -15.55
CA VAL A 266 17.36 -8.45 -16.75
C VAL A 266 17.26 -7.35 -17.80
N LEU A 267 16.84 -6.13 -17.41
CA LEU A 267 16.64 -5.03 -18.35
C LEU A 267 17.93 -4.60 -19.06
N LEU A 268 19.10 -4.78 -18.45
CA LEU A 268 20.40 -4.43 -19.03
C LEU A 268 21.06 -5.60 -19.78
N ASP A 269 20.51 -6.80 -19.71
CA ASP A 269 21.09 -7.98 -20.34
C ASP A 269 20.99 -7.90 -21.88
N PRO A 270 22.05 -8.28 -22.63
CA PRO A 270 22.02 -8.27 -24.10
C PRO A 270 20.87 -9.08 -24.71
N GLY A 271 20.48 -10.20 -24.10
CA GLY A 271 19.38 -11.04 -24.59
C GLY A 271 18.04 -10.31 -24.52
N TYR A 272 17.86 -9.48 -23.49
CA TYR A 272 16.69 -8.62 -23.38
C TYR A 272 16.69 -7.52 -24.45
N GLN A 273 17.86 -6.96 -24.76
CA GLN A 273 18.00 -5.96 -25.83
C GLN A 273 17.63 -6.53 -27.20
N THR A 274 18.09 -7.75 -27.50
CA THR A 274 17.70 -8.46 -28.73
C THR A 274 16.19 -8.68 -28.81
N PHE A 275 15.53 -8.98 -27.69
CA PHE A 275 14.07 -9.05 -27.64
C PHE A 275 13.39 -7.69 -27.96
N LEU A 276 13.89 -6.58 -27.42
CA LEU A 276 13.35 -5.24 -27.70
C LEU A 276 13.52 -4.84 -29.17
N GLU A 277 14.61 -5.25 -29.81
CA GLU A 277 14.85 -5.00 -31.25
C GLU A 277 13.83 -5.70 -32.17
N MET A 278 13.17 -6.76 -31.70
CA MET A 278 12.11 -7.45 -32.45
C MET A 278 10.77 -6.72 -32.41
N MET A 279 10.60 -5.73 -31.53
CA MET A 279 9.33 -5.02 -31.36
C MET A 279 9.11 -3.97 -32.47
N PRO A 280 7.85 -3.66 -32.83
CA PRO A 280 7.55 -2.60 -33.79
C PRO A 280 8.19 -1.27 -33.39
N GLU A 281 8.71 -0.51 -34.37
CA GLU A 281 9.45 0.74 -34.13
C GLU A 281 8.65 1.82 -33.37
N GLY A 282 7.31 1.81 -33.50
CA GLY A 282 6.41 2.73 -32.81
C GLY A 282 6.12 2.38 -31.34
N THR A 283 6.55 1.21 -30.86
CA THR A 283 6.24 0.71 -29.52
C THR A 283 6.84 1.62 -28.45
N LYS A 284 6.01 2.02 -27.48
CA LYS A 284 6.45 2.77 -26.30
C LYS A 284 7.01 1.82 -25.25
N ASN A 285 8.19 2.10 -24.71
CA ASN A 285 8.79 1.27 -23.66
C ASN A 285 8.68 2.00 -22.31
N ILE A 286 7.77 1.53 -21.47
CA ILE A 286 7.50 2.09 -20.14
C ILE A 286 8.30 1.29 -19.13
N VAL A 287 9.42 1.85 -18.67
CA VAL A 287 10.23 1.18 -17.65
C VAL A 287 9.67 1.49 -16.27
N PHE A 288 9.16 0.45 -15.60
CA PHE A 288 8.36 0.55 -14.39
C PHE A 288 8.85 -0.42 -13.32
N ASN A 289 10.16 -0.43 -13.09
CA ASN A 289 10.81 -1.26 -12.09
C ASN A 289 11.28 -0.44 -10.87
N ARG A 290 11.55 -1.13 -9.76
CA ARG A 290 11.86 -0.50 -8.46
C ARG A 290 13.15 0.33 -8.43
N HIS A 291 14.09 0.06 -9.31
CA HIS A 291 15.44 0.63 -9.20
C HIS A 291 15.63 1.92 -10.01
N LEU A 292 14.63 2.38 -10.77
CA LEU A 292 14.81 3.47 -11.74
C LEU A 292 14.00 4.74 -11.48
N THR A 293 12.94 4.69 -10.69
CA THR A 293 11.84 5.69 -10.74
C THR A 293 11.93 6.83 -9.73
N ALA A 294 12.98 6.87 -8.91
CA ALA A 294 13.31 8.08 -8.17
C ALA A 294 14.04 9.14 -9.02
N ASN A 295 14.47 8.82 -10.25
CA ASN A 295 15.66 9.49 -10.82
C ASN A 295 15.46 10.32 -12.10
N PHE A 296 14.39 10.13 -12.89
CA PHE A 296 14.43 10.60 -14.30
C PHE A 296 13.77 11.95 -14.64
N LYS A 297 13.01 12.57 -13.73
CA LYS A 297 12.52 13.95 -13.92
C LYS A 297 12.80 14.79 -12.67
N ASN A 298 13.95 15.48 -12.71
CA ASN A 298 14.28 16.74 -12.02
C ASN A 298 14.10 16.80 -10.49
N THR A 299 15.23 16.78 -9.77
CA THR A 299 15.72 17.74 -8.75
C THR A 299 14.82 18.36 -7.66
N MET A 300 13.49 18.22 -7.67
CA MET A 300 12.59 18.60 -6.57
C MET A 300 11.53 17.52 -6.39
N GLN A 301 11.55 16.92 -5.20
CA GLN A 301 10.79 15.73 -4.84
C GLN A 301 9.28 16.01 -4.90
N THR A 302 8.57 15.21 -5.70
CA THR A 302 7.12 15.26 -5.76
C THR A 302 6.55 14.29 -4.71
N PRO A 303 5.81 14.77 -3.69
CA PRO A 303 5.26 13.89 -2.65
C PRO A 303 4.17 12.99 -3.23
N ILE A 304 4.26 11.67 -3.02
CA ILE A 304 3.19 10.76 -3.45
C ILE A 304 1.95 10.92 -2.56
N PHE A 305 2.16 11.03 -1.24
CA PHE A 305 1.08 11.26 -0.26
C PHE A 305 1.01 12.74 0.09
N ARG A 306 0.60 13.56 -0.89
CA ARG A 306 0.69 15.02 -0.85
C ARG A 306 0.06 15.62 0.40
N GLY A 307 -1.16 15.22 0.76
CA GLY A 307 -1.84 15.76 1.94
C GLY A 307 -1.09 15.45 3.25
N SER A 308 -0.44 14.28 3.32
CA SER A 308 0.39 13.90 4.46
C SER A 308 1.68 14.71 4.55
N ASP A 309 2.34 14.99 3.43
CA ASP A 309 3.57 15.80 3.41
C ASP A 309 3.29 17.30 3.66
N ILE A 310 2.15 17.82 3.18
CA ILE A 310 1.67 19.16 3.54
C ILE A 310 1.46 19.25 5.05
N LEU A 311 0.67 18.35 5.61
CA LEU A 311 0.40 18.34 7.05
C LEU A 311 1.68 18.19 7.87
N LEU A 312 2.60 17.31 7.48
CA LEU A 312 3.90 17.17 8.16
C LEU A 312 4.70 18.48 8.16
N THR A 313 4.67 19.21 7.05
CA THR A 313 5.34 20.52 6.92
C THR A 313 4.71 21.56 7.84
N GLU A 314 3.38 21.59 7.92
CA GLU A 314 2.65 22.48 8.83
C GLU A 314 2.91 22.13 10.32
N LEU A 315 2.87 20.85 10.66
CA LEU A 315 3.15 20.35 12.02
C LEU A 315 4.60 20.64 12.44
N ASN A 316 5.57 20.49 11.54
CA ASN A 316 6.97 20.86 11.79
C ASN A 316 7.14 22.37 12.01
N ALA A 317 6.40 23.22 11.27
CA ALA A 317 6.44 24.66 11.49
C ALA A 317 5.96 25.06 12.89
N VAL A 318 5.03 24.29 13.48
CA VAL A 318 4.53 24.51 14.84
C VAL A 318 5.45 23.89 15.90
N SER A 319 5.91 22.67 15.69
CA SER A 319 6.65 21.88 16.67
C SER A 319 7.82 21.12 16.02
N PRO A 320 8.91 21.83 15.65
CA PRO A 320 10.00 21.25 14.88
C PRO A 320 10.80 20.19 15.63
N LYS A 321 10.74 20.16 16.97
CA LYS A 321 11.37 19.10 17.77
C LYS A 321 10.62 17.77 17.68
N ASN A 322 9.29 17.82 17.55
CA ASN A 322 8.45 16.63 17.53
C ASN A 322 8.24 16.09 16.11
N PHE A 323 8.41 16.92 15.08
CA PHE A 323 8.22 16.51 13.69
C PHE A 323 9.50 16.76 12.89
N LYS A 324 10.08 15.69 12.34
CA LYS A 324 11.20 15.79 11.39
C LYS A 324 10.62 15.84 9.98
N LEU A 325 11.03 16.83 9.19
CA LEU A 325 10.72 16.84 7.76
C LEU A 325 11.43 15.67 7.08
N SER A 326 10.76 15.06 6.11
CA SER A 326 11.36 13.99 5.31
C SER A 326 12.55 14.54 4.52
N THR A 327 13.75 14.34 5.04
CA THR A 327 15.02 14.66 4.38
C THR A 327 15.24 13.60 3.30
N GLU A 328 15.21 14.04 2.03
CA GLU A 328 15.50 13.25 0.83
C GLU A 328 15.06 11.78 0.89
N MET A 329 13.78 11.54 0.58
CA MET A 329 13.15 10.21 0.64
C MET A 329 13.72 9.13 -0.30
N TYR A 330 14.78 9.43 -1.05
CA TYR A 330 15.23 8.63 -2.19
C TYR A 330 16.75 8.44 -2.17
N GLU A 331 17.20 7.26 -2.58
CA GLU A 331 18.64 6.96 -2.72
C GLU A 331 19.31 7.95 -3.68
N LYS A 332 20.60 8.23 -3.46
CA LYS A 332 21.42 8.98 -4.42
C LYS A 332 21.30 8.32 -5.80
N VAL A 333 21.04 9.15 -6.81
CA VAL A 333 20.85 8.73 -8.20
C VAL A 333 22.00 7.86 -8.68
N ASP A 334 21.72 6.62 -9.11
CA ASP A 334 22.65 5.85 -9.92
C ASP A 334 22.60 6.38 -11.37
N LEU A 335 23.40 7.42 -11.61
CA LEU A 335 23.48 8.11 -12.90
C LEU A 335 23.91 7.15 -14.03
N LEU A 336 24.75 6.16 -13.72
CA LEU A 336 25.23 5.19 -14.70
C LEU A 336 24.12 4.25 -15.13
N LEU A 337 23.33 3.76 -14.18
CA LEU A 337 22.15 2.94 -14.46
C LEU A 337 21.13 3.70 -15.32
N GLU A 338 20.88 4.97 -14.98
CA GLU A 338 19.99 5.84 -15.77
C GLU A 338 20.48 6.01 -17.22
N GLU A 339 21.76 6.34 -17.42
CA GLU A 339 22.36 6.49 -18.75
C GLU A 339 22.25 5.19 -19.58
N ASN A 340 22.52 4.05 -18.97
CA ASN A 340 22.42 2.75 -19.63
C ASN A 340 20.99 2.43 -20.09
N ILE A 341 19.99 2.71 -19.26
CA ILE A 341 18.58 2.51 -19.64
C ILE A 341 18.18 3.46 -20.78
N LYS A 342 18.57 4.75 -20.73
CA LYS A 342 18.30 5.70 -21.83
C LYS A 342 18.91 5.24 -23.15
N LYS A 343 20.11 4.66 -23.11
CA LYS A 343 20.81 4.16 -24.29
C LYS A 343 20.15 2.92 -24.89
N ASN A 344 19.64 2.03 -24.04
CA ASN A 344 19.14 0.71 -24.42
C ASN A 344 17.68 0.73 -24.88
N PHE A 345 16.86 1.64 -24.37
CA PHE A 345 15.42 1.66 -24.66
C PHE A 345 15.05 2.77 -25.66
N LYS A 346 14.59 2.38 -26.86
CA LYS A 346 13.96 3.31 -27.82
C LYS A 346 12.57 3.72 -27.33
N ASN A 347 12.11 4.92 -27.65
CA ASN A 347 10.80 5.46 -27.20
C ASN A 347 10.56 5.29 -25.69
N LEU A 348 11.63 5.44 -24.88
CA LEU A 348 11.58 5.26 -23.44
C LEU A 348 10.64 6.26 -22.78
N ILE A 349 9.83 5.73 -21.87
CA ILE A 349 8.95 6.47 -20.97
C ILE A 349 9.25 6.01 -19.55
N ILE A 350 9.35 6.98 -18.66
CA ILE A 350 9.39 6.73 -17.22
C ILE A 350 8.22 7.47 -16.61
N PRO A 351 7.18 6.74 -16.19
CA PRO A 351 5.91 7.36 -15.92
C PRO A 351 5.89 7.96 -14.52
N GLN A 352 5.18 9.07 -14.38
CA GLN A 352 4.95 9.73 -13.10
C GLN A 352 3.69 9.19 -12.42
N PHE A 353 3.56 9.44 -11.12
CA PHE A 353 2.36 9.11 -10.36
C PHE A 353 1.15 9.85 -10.98
N LYS A 354 0.04 9.14 -11.19
CA LYS A 354 -1.17 9.59 -11.91
C LYS A 354 -1.04 9.80 -13.43
N ALA A 355 0.13 9.59 -14.03
CA ALA A 355 0.27 9.66 -15.49
C ALA A 355 -0.65 8.63 -16.17
N LYS A 356 -1.22 9.01 -17.33
CA LYS A 356 -2.12 8.16 -18.11
C LYS A 356 -1.54 7.83 -19.48
N LEU A 357 -1.46 6.55 -19.83
CA LEU A 357 -1.23 6.12 -21.20
C LEU A 357 -2.57 5.98 -21.92
N ASN A 358 -2.82 6.82 -22.92
CA ASN A 358 -4.02 6.73 -23.73
C ASN A 358 -3.91 5.54 -24.69
N LEU A 359 -4.90 4.65 -24.66
CA LEU A 359 -5.08 3.59 -25.65
C LEU A 359 -6.19 3.94 -26.66
N SER A 360 -6.94 5.00 -26.36
CA SER A 360 -8.08 5.47 -27.12
C SER A 360 -8.29 6.98 -26.96
N PRO A 361 -8.94 7.64 -27.94
CA PRO A 361 -9.29 7.14 -29.28
C PRO A 361 -8.05 6.81 -30.12
N PRO A 362 -8.17 6.18 -31.30
CA PRO A 362 -7.03 5.69 -32.08
C PRO A 362 -5.94 6.74 -32.34
N GLU A 363 -6.31 8.00 -32.55
CA GLU A 363 -5.40 9.13 -32.75
C GLU A 363 -4.55 9.49 -31.53
N MET A 364 -4.97 9.11 -30.32
CA MET A 364 -4.22 9.30 -29.07
C MET A 364 -3.48 8.04 -28.62
N ASN A 365 -3.57 6.94 -29.36
CA ASN A 365 -2.99 5.66 -28.94
C ASN A 365 -1.47 5.77 -28.72
N GLY A 366 -1.00 5.34 -27.54
CA GLY A 366 0.40 5.40 -27.13
C GLY A 366 0.89 6.77 -26.65
N THR A 367 0.02 7.78 -26.57
CA THR A 367 0.35 9.09 -25.97
C THR A 367 0.23 9.07 -24.45
N ILE A 368 0.98 9.95 -23.78
CA ILE A 368 0.94 10.09 -22.32
C ILE A 368 0.36 11.44 -21.94
N ASP A 369 -0.58 11.39 -21.00
CA ASP A 369 -1.18 12.54 -20.35
C ASP A 369 -0.65 12.64 -18.91
N GLU A 370 0.07 13.72 -18.63
CA GLU A 370 0.65 14.04 -17.32
C GLU A 370 -0.08 15.20 -16.64
N THR A 371 -1.23 15.63 -17.15
CA THR A 371 -1.95 16.82 -16.64
C THR A 371 -2.35 16.68 -15.17
N ASP A 372 -2.64 15.46 -14.72
CA ASP A 372 -3.04 15.17 -13.33
C ASP A 372 -1.85 14.77 -12.43
N CYS A 373 -0.62 14.77 -12.96
CA CYS A 373 0.57 14.47 -12.17
C CYS A 373 0.75 15.50 -11.06
N LEU A 374 1.42 15.09 -9.98
CA LEU A 374 1.64 15.95 -8.83
C LEU A 374 2.81 16.91 -9.10
N ASP A 375 2.67 18.15 -8.65
CA ASP A 375 3.76 19.12 -8.64
C ASP A 375 4.62 18.98 -7.36
N PRO A 376 5.90 19.39 -7.38
CA PRO A 376 6.69 19.54 -6.17
C PRO A 376 6.01 20.44 -5.13
N LEU A 377 6.28 20.20 -3.84
CA LEU A 377 5.82 21.11 -2.77
C LEU A 377 6.72 22.34 -2.69
N ASN A 378 6.13 23.46 -2.30
CA ASN A 378 6.84 24.65 -1.87
C ASN A 378 6.69 24.81 -0.35
N PRO A 379 7.66 24.34 0.46
CA PRO A 379 7.59 24.44 1.92
C PRO A 379 7.40 25.88 2.42
N GLU A 380 7.98 26.87 1.76
CA GLU A 380 7.86 28.28 2.16
C GLU A 380 6.42 28.79 2.05
N GLU A 381 5.67 28.36 1.02
CA GLU A 381 4.26 28.70 0.86
C GLU A 381 3.38 28.00 1.89
N ILE A 382 3.69 26.75 2.23
CA ILE A 382 2.96 25.99 3.24
C ILE A 382 3.15 26.65 4.62
N VAL A 383 4.41 26.94 5.00
CA VAL A 383 4.73 27.56 6.29
C VAL A 383 4.08 28.95 6.44
N LYS A 384 3.97 29.73 5.36
CA LYS A 384 3.26 31.03 5.37
C LYS A 384 1.77 30.91 5.72
N ARG A 385 1.13 29.75 5.53
CA ARG A 385 -0.28 29.52 5.89
C ARG A 385 -0.48 29.30 7.39
N VAL A 386 0.58 28.92 8.10
CA VAL A 386 0.55 28.56 9.54
C VAL A 386 0.63 29.82 10.44
N THR A 387 1.12 30.94 9.92
CA THR A 387 1.26 32.19 10.68
C THR A 387 -0.12 32.81 10.96
N ASP A 388 -0.33 33.24 12.22
CA ASP A 388 -1.52 33.89 12.81
C ASP A 388 -2.47 33.00 13.66
N MET A 389 -2.14 31.74 13.90
CA MET A 389 -2.93 30.90 14.81
C MET A 389 -2.64 31.18 16.30
N GLU A 390 -3.41 32.08 16.91
CA GLU A 390 -3.50 32.16 18.38
C GLU A 390 -4.35 30.99 18.92
N CYS A 391 -3.77 30.20 19.81
CA CYS A 391 -4.48 29.17 20.57
C CYS A 391 -3.84 29.06 21.96
N PRO A 392 -4.64 29.04 23.05
CA PRO A 392 -4.07 28.87 24.39
C PRO A 392 -3.37 27.51 24.50
N PRO A 393 -2.23 27.43 25.22
CA PRO A 393 -1.54 26.17 25.43
C PRO A 393 -2.46 25.18 26.15
N PHE A 394 -2.29 23.89 25.86
CA PHE A 394 -2.97 22.86 26.64
C PHE A 394 -2.44 22.89 28.08
N LEU A 395 -3.34 22.80 29.06
CA LEU A 395 -2.98 22.85 30.48
C LEU A 395 -2.09 21.65 30.82
N THR A 396 -0.85 21.91 31.21
CA THR A 396 -0.01 20.90 31.87
C THR A 396 -0.47 20.75 33.31
N LEU A 397 -0.84 19.53 33.68
CA LEU A 397 -1.36 19.19 35.00
C LEU A 397 -0.28 18.57 35.86
N ASN A 398 0.63 17.82 35.25
CA ASN A 398 1.72 17.15 35.95
C ASN A 398 2.92 18.09 36.11
N ARG A 399 3.31 18.36 37.36
CA ARG A 399 4.49 19.19 37.69
C ARG A 399 5.78 18.37 37.87
N ILE A 400 5.65 17.05 37.85
CA ILE A 400 6.76 16.12 38.01
C ILE A 400 7.43 15.96 36.64
N SER A 401 8.72 16.29 36.58
CA SER A 401 9.55 16.13 35.39
C SER A 401 9.99 14.68 35.25
N TYR A 402 10.31 14.24 34.03
CA TYR A 402 10.76 12.86 33.79
C TYR A 402 11.97 12.47 34.66
N GLU A 403 12.90 13.41 34.83
CA GLU A 403 14.13 13.27 35.61
C GLU A 403 13.89 13.13 37.12
N ASP A 404 12.69 13.48 37.61
CA ASP A 404 12.35 13.36 39.03
C ASP A 404 12.10 11.90 39.45
N PHE A 405 11.81 11.00 38.51
CA PHE A 405 11.51 9.59 38.78
C PHE A 405 12.27 8.59 37.91
N ILE A 406 13.13 9.06 37.00
CA ILE A 406 14.05 8.24 36.20
C ILE A 406 15.47 8.78 36.35
N ASP A 407 16.43 7.88 36.64
CA ASP A 407 17.85 8.22 36.72
C ASP A 407 18.44 8.42 35.31
N MET A 408 18.47 9.67 34.88
CA MET A 408 18.98 10.10 33.58
C MET A 408 20.50 9.94 33.42
N SER A 409 21.24 9.65 34.51
CA SER A 409 22.67 9.37 34.42
C SER A 409 22.97 8.00 33.81
N GLN A 410 22.00 7.08 33.84
CA GLN A 410 22.11 5.78 33.19
C GLN A 410 21.98 5.93 31.67
N PRO A 411 22.82 5.27 30.86
CA PRO A 411 22.58 5.20 29.42
C PRO A 411 21.24 4.52 29.16
N ASN A 412 20.56 4.89 28.05
CA ASN A 412 19.30 4.27 27.62
C ASN A 412 18.10 4.48 28.58
N SER A 413 18.21 5.46 29.49
CA SER A 413 17.17 5.83 30.45
C SER A 413 16.03 6.65 29.86
N ASP A 414 16.22 7.23 28.67
CA ASP A 414 15.26 8.14 28.04
C ASP A 414 14.84 7.68 26.65
N PRO A 415 13.79 6.86 26.55
CA PRO A 415 13.28 6.37 25.29
C PRO A 415 12.50 7.46 24.53
N ALA A 416 12.41 7.29 23.23
CA ALA A 416 11.55 8.07 22.36
C ALA A 416 10.48 7.18 21.71
N VAL A 417 9.27 7.73 21.60
CA VAL A 417 8.15 7.11 20.87
C VAL A 417 7.93 7.85 19.57
N LEU A 418 7.88 7.13 18.46
CA LEU A 418 7.57 7.63 17.12
C LEU A 418 6.28 6.97 16.63
N LEU A 419 5.26 7.78 16.39
CA LEU A 419 3.99 7.33 15.85
C LEU A 419 4.09 7.21 14.33
N LEU A 420 4.30 6.01 13.80
CA LEU A 420 4.43 5.79 12.36
C LEU A 420 3.09 5.87 11.64
N GLY A 421 2.01 5.47 12.29
CA GLY A 421 0.65 5.66 11.80
C GLY A 421 -0.35 5.71 12.95
N THR A 422 -1.36 6.55 12.79
CA THR A 422 -2.28 6.94 13.87
C THR A 422 -3.75 6.69 13.58
N ALA A 423 -4.07 6.01 12.48
CA ALA A 423 -5.45 5.74 12.08
C ALA A 423 -5.90 4.31 12.34
N SER A 424 -7.23 4.19 12.49
CA SER A 424 -7.94 2.93 12.57
C SER A 424 -8.48 2.43 11.23
N MET A 425 -8.55 1.11 11.09
CA MET A 425 -9.21 0.29 10.06
C MET A 425 -8.60 0.37 8.66
N LYS A 426 -8.28 1.56 8.16
CA LYS A 426 -7.73 1.76 6.81
C LYS A 426 -6.88 3.01 6.73
N PRO A 427 -5.89 3.06 5.82
CA PRO A 427 -5.13 4.28 5.59
C PRO A 427 -6.02 5.36 4.98
N GLY A 428 -5.73 6.60 5.31
CA GLY A 428 -6.40 7.80 4.82
C GLY A 428 -5.43 8.75 4.16
N LYS A 429 -5.92 9.95 3.85
CA LYS A 429 -5.11 11.01 3.22
C LYS A 429 -3.96 11.42 4.15
N TYR A 430 -4.32 11.82 5.37
CA TYR A 430 -3.36 12.34 6.35
C TYR A 430 -2.73 11.28 7.25
N ARG A 431 -3.52 10.28 7.66
CA ARG A 431 -3.13 9.29 8.67
C ARG A 431 -3.05 7.88 8.08
N ASN A 432 -1.91 7.24 8.30
CA ASN A 432 -1.67 5.83 8.00
C ASN A 432 -2.17 4.93 9.14
N VAL A 433 -2.31 3.64 8.87
CA VAL A 433 -2.71 2.64 9.88
C VAL A 433 -1.65 2.41 10.96
N SER A 434 -2.07 1.84 12.08
CA SER A 434 -1.28 1.63 13.29
C SER A 434 0.14 1.11 13.07
N GLY A 435 1.09 1.83 13.64
CA GLY A 435 2.47 1.39 13.83
C GLY A 435 3.17 2.36 14.76
N ILE A 436 3.77 1.85 15.85
CA ILE A 436 4.44 2.68 16.84
C ILE A 436 5.84 2.14 17.06
N TRP A 437 6.83 2.99 16.82
CA TRP A 437 8.24 2.69 17.11
C TRP A 437 8.63 3.25 18.46
N ILE A 438 9.35 2.47 19.26
CA ILE A 438 9.97 2.94 20.49
C ILE A 438 11.46 2.63 20.41
N GLY A 439 12.31 3.62 20.63
CA GLY A 439 13.75 3.46 20.60
C GLY A 439 14.50 4.51 21.41
N GLU A 440 15.75 4.78 21.03
CA GLU A 440 16.71 5.60 21.80
C GLU A 440 17.15 5.02 23.15
N PHE A 441 16.96 3.71 23.35
CA PHE A 441 17.47 2.98 24.51
C PHE A 441 18.47 1.87 24.10
N GLY A 442 19.26 2.11 23.04
CA GLY A 442 20.27 1.18 22.52
C GLY A 442 19.72 0.08 21.60
N SER A 443 18.41 -0.03 21.49
CA SER A 443 17.69 -0.86 20.51
C SER A 443 16.31 -0.22 20.27
N SER A 444 15.47 -0.87 19.46
CA SER A 444 14.09 -0.44 19.28
C SER A 444 13.09 -1.59 19.18
N LEU A 445 11.84 -1.25 19.43
CA LEU A 445 10.67 -2.12 19.36
C LEU A 445 9.64 -1.51 18.41
N LEU A 446 8.78 -2.37 17.85
CA LEU A 446 7.56 -1.96 17.19
C LEU A 446 6.34 -2.52 17.94
N PHE A 447 5.36 -1.66 18.19
CA PHE A 447 4.01 -2.04 18.58
C PHE A 447 3.10 -1.85 17.38
N ASP A 448 2.55 -2.97 16.91
CA ASP A 448 1.89 -3.10 15.63
C ASP A 448 2.76 -2.63 14.45
N CYS A 449 2.40 -3.12 13.27
CA CYS A 449 3.13 -2.91 12.03
C CYS A 449 2.16 -2.99 10.85
N GLY A 450 1.20 -2.07 10.80
CA GLY A 450 0.23 -1.94 9.72
C GLY A 450 0.87 -1.63 8.36
N GLU A 451 0.07 -1.74 7.30
CA GLU A 451 0.50 -1.44 5.92
C GLU A 451 1.18 -0.06 5.84
N GLY A 452 2.35 0.03 5.19
CA GLY A 452 3.07 1.30 5.01
C GLY A 452 4.01 1.68 6.15
N THR A 453 4.13 0.88 7.21
CA THR A 453 5.05 1.12 8.34
C THR A 453 6.50 1.30 7.87
N TYR A 454 6.97 0.47 6.93
CA TYR A 454 8.31 0.61 6.34
C TYR A 454 8.49 1.96 5.62
N GLY A 455 7.50 2.37 4.83
CA GLY A 455 7.50 3.68 4.16
C GLY A 455 7.57 4.84 5.16
N GLN A 456 6.84 4.76 6.27
CA GLN A 456 6.86 5.79 7.33
C GLN A 456 8.22 5.84 8.06
N LEU A 457 8.86 4.68 8.28
CA LEU A 457 10.25 4.63 8.78
C LEU A 457 11.20 5.32 7.79
N CYS A 458 11.07 5.07 6.49
CA CYS A 458 11.87 5.74 5.47
C CYS A 458 11.69 7.27 5.50
N ARG A 459 10.45 7.74 5.67
CA ARG A 459 10.11 9.18 5.77
C ARG A 459 10.75 9.86 6.98
N HIS A 460 10.90 9.15 8.09
CA HIS A 460 11.49 9.71 9.32
C HIS A 460 13.01 9.59 9.37
N PHE A 461 13.54 8.39 9.11
CA PHE A 461 14.97 8.10 9.29
C PHE A 461 15.81 8.52 8.08
N GLY A 462 15.24 8.59 6.87
CA GLY A 462 15.98 9.03 5.68
C GLY A 462 17.17 8.12 5.40
N GLU A 463 18.39 8.67 5.39
CA GLU A 463 19.64 7.93 5.19
C GLU A 463 19.91 6.90 6.30
N ASP A 464 19.42 7.14 7.52
CA ASP A 464 19.64 6.25 8.68
C ASP A 464 18.70 5.03 8.70
N ILE A 465 17.84 4.86 7.69
CA ILE A 465 16.84 3.79 7.64
C ILE A 465 17.44 2.40 7.84
N ASN A 466 18.62 2.13 7.26
CA ASN A 466 19.25 0.82 7.36
C ASN A 466 19.61 0.50 8.81
N GLN A 467 20.15 1.47 9.55
CA GLN A 467 20.47 1.31 10.96
C GLN A 467 19.19 1.17 11.80
N ALA A 468 18.18 2.00 11.53
CA ALA A 468 16.88 1.91 12.21
C ALA A 468 16.26 0.51 12.05
N LEU A 469 16.31 -0.10 10.86
CA LEU A 469 15.83 -1.47 10.65
C LEU A 469 16.61 -2.51 11.45
N ILE A 470 17.94 -2.40 11.48
CA ILE A 470 18.80 -3.33 12.24
C ILE A 470 18.51 -3.23 13.75
N ASP A 471 18.27 -2.02 14.24
CA ASP A 471 18.02 -1.71 15.64
C ASP A 471 16.65 -2.20 16.12
N ILE A 472 15.69 -2.42 15.23
CA ILE A 472 14.40 -3.04 15.60
C ILE A 472 14.67 -4.52 15.93
N LYS A 473 14.49 -4.87 17.21
CA LYS A 473 14.74 -6.23 17.72
C LYS A 473 13.47 -7.04 17.94
N THR A 474 12.35 -6.38 18.21
CA THR A 474 11.07 -7.07 18.48
C THR A 474 9.89 -6.31 17.87
N ILE A 475 8.96 -7.06 17.28
CA ILE A 475 7.64 -6.57 16.87
C ILE A 475 6.59 -7.25 17.73
N PHE A 476 5.75 -6.46 18.38
CA PHE A 476 4.58 -6.90 19.12
C PHE A 476 3.34 -6.65 18.26
N ILE A 477 2.56 -7.68 17.98
CA ILE A 477 1.26 -7.55 17.28
C ILE A 477 0.15 -7.76 18.30
N SER A 478 -0.66 -6.72 18.53
CA SER A 478 -1.72 -6.72 19.53
C SER A 478 -2.83 -7.73 19.22
N HIS A 479 -3.24 -7.80 17.96
CA HIS A 479 -4.31 -8.69 17.47
C HIS A 479 -4.27 -8.81 15.94
N LEU A 480 -5.10 -9.69 15.38
CA LEU A 480 -5.10 -10.02 13.94
C LEU A 480 -6.15 -9.26 13.12
N HIS A 481 -6.32 -7.97 13.38
CA HIS A 481 -6.91 -7.08 12.39
C HIS A 481 -5.83 -6.53 11.45
N ALA A 482 -6.16 -6.46 10.16
CA ALA A 482 -5.20 -6.23 9.08
C ALA A 482 -4.41 -4.91 9.19
N ASP A 483 -5.04 -3.88 9.74
CA ASP A 483 -4.45 -2.56 9.99
C ASP A 483 -3.33 -2.56 11.03
N HIS A 484 -3.14 -3.65 11.77
CA HIS A 484 -2.10 -3.77 12.80
C HIS A 484 -0.89 -4.60 12.39
N HIS A 485 -0.90 -5.30 11.24
CA HIS A 485 0.19 -6.25 10.95
C HIS A 485 0.58 -6.41 9.47
N LEU A 486 -0.18 -5.88 8.50
CA LEU A 486 0.12 -6.14 7.09
C LEU A 486 1.46 -5.58 6.58
N GLY A 487 2.07 -4.61 7.28
CA GLY A 487 3.41 -4.10 6.97
C GLY A 487 4.55 -5.00 7.47
N THR A 488 4.28 -6.00 8.32
CA THR A 488 5.33 -6.83 8.94
C THR A 488 6.17 -7.56 7.90
N ILE A 489 5.54 -8.15 6.87
CA ILE A 489 6.24 -8.90 5.82
C ILE A 489 7.24 -7.99 5.09
N LYS A 490 6.80 -6.79 4.73
CA LYS A 490 7.64 -5.83 4.02
C LYS A 490 8.85 -5.41 4.86
N LEU A 491 8.62 -5.12 6.14
CA LEU A 491 9.68 -4.70 7.06
C LEU A 491 10.73 -5.80 7.25
N ILE A 492 10.30 -7.05 7.50
CA ILE A 492 11.24 -8.18 7.66
C ILE A 492 12.01 -8.41 6.36
N TYR A 493 11.34 -8.34 5.21
CA TYR A 493 11.97 -8.50 3.90
C TYR A 493 13.10 -7.49 3.68
N GLU A 494 12.86 -6.20 3.96
CA GLU A 494 13.90 -5.18 3.83
C GLU A 494 15.00 -5.33 4.87
N ARG A 495 14.66 -5.65 6.13
CA ARG A 495 15.64 -5.87 7.19
C ARG A 495 16.55 -7.08 6.93
N SER A 496 16.01 -8.16 6.35
CA SER A 496 16.75 -9.40 6.06
C SER A 496 17.85 -9.22 5.01
N LYS A 497 17.79 -8.15 4.21
CA LYS A 497 18.86 -7.78 3.28
C LYS A 497 20.07 -7.16 3.98
N LEU A 498 19.90 -6.68 5.21
CA LEU A 498 20.88 -5.87 5.95
C LEU A 498 21.59 -6.65 7.05
N THR A 499 20.96 -7.69 7.59
CA THR A 499 21.49 -8.47 8.72
C THR A 499 21.01 -9.91 8.68
N ASN A 500 21.83 -10.82 9.21
CA ASN A 500 21.47 -12.23 9.42
C ASN A 500 20.82 -12.49 10.80
N GLU A 501 20.72 -11.47 11.65
CA GLU A 501 20.08 -11.57 12.96
C GLU A 501 18.55 -11.65 12.80
N PRO A 502 17.87 -12.71 13.29
CA PRO A 502 16.42 -12.77 13.20
C PRO A 502 15.75 -11.75 14.11
N ILE A 503 14.67 -11.13 13.65
CA ILE A 503 13.82 -10.27 14.48
C ILE A 503 12.81 -11.10 15.28
N THR A 504 12.58 -10.79 16.55
CA THR A 504 11.55 -11.47 17.35
C THR A 504 10.16 -10.93 17.02
N ILE A 505 9.18 -11.80 16.85
CA ILE A 505 7.78 -11.43 16.61
C ILE A 505 6.93 -12.07 17.70
N ILE A 506 6.33 -11.24 18.54
CA ILE A 506 5.39 -11.64 19.59
C ILE A 506 3.97 -11.32 19.10
N ALA A 507 3.18 -12.35 18.81
CA ALA A 507 1.88 -12.21 18.17
C ALA A 507 0.91 -13.36 18.53
N PRO A 508 -0.41 -13.22 18.28
CA PRO A 508 -1.34 -14.34 18.37
C PRO A 508 -0.91 -15.53 17.49
N ILE A 509 -1.06 -16.75 18.01
CA ILE A 509 -0.50 -17.98 17.40
C ILE A 509 -0.91 -18.18 15.93
N ALA A 510 -2.13 -17.78 15.56
CA ALA A 510 -2.63 -17.92 14.19
C ALA A 510 -1.79 -17.15 13.15
N TYR A 511 -1.08 -16.09 13.57
CA TYR A 511 -0.23 -15.30 12.67
C TYR A 511 1.01 -16.06 12.19
N GLN A 512 1.43 -17.09 12.93
CA GLN A 512 2.58 -17.91 12.58
C GLN A 512 2.43 -18.55 11.19
N ILE A 513 1.22 -19.03 10.87
CA ILE A 513 0.92 -19.68 9.60
C ILE A 513 1.15 -18.71 8.44
N TYR A 514 0.64 -17.48 8.57
CA TYR A 514 0.82 -16.45 7.54
C TYR A 514 2.28 -16.09 7.32
N LEU A 515 3.03 -15.85 8.40
CA LEU A 515 4.46 -15.51 8.33
C LEU A 515 5.29 -16.64 7.70
N GLN A 516 5.01 -17.90 8.08
CA GLN A 516 5.70 -19.08 7.54
C GLN A 516 5.42 -19.26 6.06
N ILE A 517 4.16 -19.19 5.62
CA ILE A 517 3.81 -19.31 4.20
C ILE A 517 4.43 -18.16 3.40
N CYS A 518 4.39 -16.93 3.91
CA CYS A 518 5.09 -15.82 3.26
C CYS A 518 6.60 -16.07 3.15
N ASN A 519 7.25 -16.56 4.19
CA ASN A 519 8.68 -16.89 4.14
C ASN A 519 9.01 -17.96 3.10
N GLU A 520 8.19 -19.00 3.01
CA GLU A 520 8.38 -20.05 2.02
C GLU A 520 8.20 -19.52 0.59
N LEU A 521 7.26 -18.60 0.38
CA LEU A 521 6.93 -18.06 -0.95
C LEU A 521 7.87 -16.93 -1.43
N MET A 522 8.32 -16.05 -0.54
CA MET A 522 9.07 -14.82 -0.91
C MET A 522 10.32 -14.55 -0.07
N GLY A 523 10.73 -15.49 0.78
CA GLY A 523 11.86 -15.33 1.69
C GLY A 523 13.24 -15.28 1.02
N PRO A 524 14.32 -15.19 1.83
CA PRO A 524 14.32 -15.38 3.28
C PRO A 524 13.73 -14.19 4.06
N LEU A 525 12.79 -14.48 4.96
CA LEU A 525 12.31 -13.58 6.00
C LEU A 525 12.91 -14.04 7.33
N LEU A 526 13.86 -13.29 7.87
CA LEU A 526 14.61 -13.69 9.07
C LEU A 526 13.87 -13.26 10.33
N PHE A 527 13.06 -14.17 10.90
CA PHE A 527 12.33 -13.94 12.14
C PHE A 527 12.37 -15.13 13.10
N ARG A 528 12.14 -14.84 14.39
CA ARG A 528 11.80 -15.81 15.43
C ARG A 528 10.39 -15.52 15.91
N PHE A 529 9.48 -16.47 15.71
CA PHE A 529 8.11 -16.33 16.19
C PHE A 529 8.00 -16.80 17.64
N GLU A 530 7.42 -15.97 18.50
CA GLU A 530 7.07 -16.29 19.88
C GLU A 530 5.55 -16.04 20.05
N PRO A 531 4.73 -17.09 20.27
CA PRO A 531 3.31 -16.87 20.51
C PRO A 531 3.12 -16.06 21.79
N ILE A 532 2.10 -15.20 21.81
CA ILE A 532 1.77 -14.43 23.02
C ILE A 532 1.51 -15.39 24.20
N THR A 533 2.19 -15.12 25.30
CA THR A 533 1.94 -15.68 26.62
C THR A 533 1.87 -14.55 27.64
N ASN A 534 1.52 -14.83 28.89
CA ASN A 534 1.38 -13.77 29.90
C ASN A 534 2.67 -12.95 30.11
N ASN A 535 3.86 -13.55 29.90
CA ASN A 535 5.15 -12.87 30.10
C ASN A 535 6.20 -13.31 29.08
N HIS A 536 7.03 -12.38 28.63
CA HIS A 536 8.19 -12.65 27.78
C HIS A 536 9.49 -12.14 28.43
N ILE A 537 10.61 -12.78 28.09
CA ILE A 537 11.94 -12.37 28.57
C ILE A 537 12.70 -11.77 27.39
N LEU A 538 12.96 -10.47 27.45
CA LEU A 538 13.72 -9.73 26.44
C LEU A 538 14.96 -9.06 27.07
N PRO A 539 16.07 -8.94 26.34
CA PRO A 539 17.26 -8.24 26.83
C PRO A 539 16.95 -6.79 27.23
N ASN A 540 17.59 -6.29 28.29
CA ASN A 540 17.43 -4.92 28.83
C ASN A 540 16.07 -4.61 29.48
N PHE A 541 15.11 -5.55 29.46
CA PHE A 541 13.81 -5.39 30.12
C PHE A 541 13.78 -6.14 31.45
N SER A 542 13.14 -5.54 32.46
CA SER A 542 12.88 -6.16 33.75
C SER A 542 11.57 -6.97 33.73
N SER A 543 10.59 -6.53 32.93
CA SER A 543 9.38 -7.32 32.65
C SER A 543 8.75 -6.93 31.31
N VAL A 544 8.20 -7.93 30.60
CA VAL A 544 7.36 -7.74 29.42
C VAL A 544 6.10 -8.58 29.63
N GLN A 545 4.96 -7.94 29.85
CA GLN A 545 3.69 -8.61 30.13
C GLN A 545 2.71 -8.40 28.97
N CYS A 546 1.98 -9.44 28.61
CA CYS A 546 0.88 -9.38 27.64
C CYS A 546 -0.43 -9.57 28.40
N ILE A 547 -1.28 -8.54 28.37
CA ILE A 547 -2.54 -8.50 29.08
C ILE A 547 -3.66 -8.69 28.07
N LYS A 548 -4.52 -9.69 28.28
CA LYS A 548 -5.70 -9.87 27.44
C LYS A 548 -6.63 -8.67 27.62
N VAL A 549 -7.09 -8.09 26.52
CA VAL A 549 -7.96 -6.90 26.52
C VAL A 549 -9.29 -7.17 25.83
N ASP A 550 -10.24 -6.25 25.98
CA ASP A 550 -11.63 -6.44 25.58
C ASP A 550 -11.87 -5.93 24.16
N HIS A 551 -11.77 -6.83 23.18
CA HIS A 551 -11.97 -6.52 21.76
C HIS A 551 -12.78 -7.62 21.04
N SER A 552 -13.14 -7.40 19.76
CA SER A 552 -13.98 -8.33 18.98
C SER A 552 -13.31 -9.66 18.65
N ILE A 553 -11.98 -9.71 18.67
CA ILE A 553 -11.17 -10.91 18.48
C ILE A 553 -10.16 -11.06 19.61
N GLU A 554 -9.37 -12.13 19.60
CA GLU A 554 -8.26 -12.29 20.54
C GLU A 554 -7.28 -11.11 20.42
N ALA A 555 -7.20 -10.30 21.48
CA ALA A 555 -6.42 -9.07 21.52
C ALA A 555 -5.68 -8.87 22.84
N TYR A 556 -4.56 -8.16 22.75
CA TYR A 556 -3.65 -7.93 23.87
C TYR A 556 -3.14 -6.49 23.94
N GLY A 557 -3.06 -5.98 25.17
CA GLY A 557 -2.23 -4.84 25.53
C GLY A 557 -0.89 -5.31 26.08
N PHE A 558 0.13 -4.46 26.02
CA PHE A 558 1.49 -4.79 26.44
C PHE A 558 1.97 -3.84 27.52
N VAL A 559 2.58 -4.38 28.58
CA VAL A 559 3.23 -3.62 29.65
C VAL A 559 4.72 -3.94 29.62
N ILE A 560 5.54 -2.97 29.25
CA ILE A 560 6.99 -3.14 29.12
C ILE A 560 7.70 -2.25 30.13
N GLN A 561 8.53 -2.88 30.96
CA GLN A 561 9.37 -2.20 31.94
C GLN A 561 10.84 -2.44 31.65
N HIS A 562 11.60 -1.36 31.48
CA HIS A 562 13.04 -1.41 31.21
C HIS A 562 13.86 -1.46 32.51
N GLN A 563 15.09 -1.96 32.42
CA GLN A 563 15.99 -2.06 33.58
C GLN A 563 16.37 -0.71 34.20
N THR A 564 16.30 0.38 33.43
CA THR A 564 16.53 1.74 33.93
C THR A 564 15.31 2.35 34.65
N GLY A 565 14.17 1.65 34.69
CA GLY A 565 13.02 2.00 35.51
C GLY A 565 11.79 2.51 34.76
N TRP A 566 11.94 2.95 33.50
CA TRP A 566 10.78 3.43 32.73
C TRP A 566 9.82 2.30 32.38
N LYS A 567 8.52 2.63 32.34
CA LYS A 567 7.42 1.71 32.04
C LYS A 567 6.53 2.29 30.94
N ILE A 568 6.39 1.58 29.83
CA ILE A 568 5.49 1.94 28.73
C ILE A 568 4.39 0.90 28.61
N VAL A 569 3.15 1.38 28.47
CA VAL A 569 1.96 0.55 28.28
C VAL A 569 1.36 0.85 26.92
N TYR A 570 1.09 -0.16 26.11
CA TYR A 570 0.36 -0.06 24.85
C TYR A 570 -0.97 -0.81 24.97
N SER A 571 -2.08 -0.17 24.64
CA SER A 571 -3.41 -0.79 24.82
C SER A 571 -3.74 -1.88 23.79
N GLY A 572 -3.20 -1.79 22.57
CA GLY A 572 -3.86 -2.41 21.42
C GLY A 572 -5.25 -1.80 21.20
N ASP A 573 -6.12 -2.50 20.49
CA ASP A 573 -7.54 -2.14 20.38
C ASP A 573 -8.32 -2.74 21.53
N THR A 574 -9.10 -1.91 22.22
CA THR A 574 -9.82 -2.36 23.41
C THR A 574 -10.91 -1.39 23.87
N ARG A 575 -11.95 -1.94 24.46
CA ARG A 575 -12.77 -1.23 25.47
C ARG A 575 -11.94 -0.93 26.72
N PRO A 576 -12.32 0.02 27.58
CA PRO A 576 -11.63 0.26 28.85
C PRO A 576 -11.45 -1.03 29.66
N CYS A 577 -10.21 -1.43 29.90
CA CYS A 577 -9.87 -2.73 30.46
C CYS A 577 -9.17 -2.57 31.83
N GLN A 578 -9.84 -3.06 32.88
CA GLN A 578 -9.33 -2.98 34.25
C GLN A 578 -8.04 -3.78 34.48
N ALA A 579 -7.90 -4.94 33.83
CA ALA A 579 -6.67 -5.74 33.94
C ALA A 579 -5.44 -4.99 33.39
N LEU A 580 -5.63 -4.21 32.32
CA LEU A 580 -4.56 -3.37 31.78
C LEU A 580 -4.21 -2.21 32.72
N VAL A 581 -5.22 -1.57 33.33
CA VAL A 581 -5.04 -0.53 34.37
C VAL A 581 -4.17 -1.06 35.52
N GLU A 582 -4.52 -2.23 36.06
CA GLU A 582 -3.82 -2.84 37.20
C GLU A 582 -2.38 -3.22 36.87
N ALA A 583 -2.16 -3.86 35.71
CA ALA A 583 -0.82 -4.24 35.28
C ALA A 583 0.06 -3.02 34.92
N GLY A 584 -0.54 -2.00 34.31
CA GLY A 584 0.11 -0.78 33.87
C GLY A 584 0.37 0.25 34.97
N ASN A 585 -0.10 0.03 36.20
CA ASN A 585 -0.07 1.02 37.27
C ASN A 585 1.30 1.75 37.41
N ASN A 586 1.25 3.07 37.55
CA ASN A 586 2.41 3.98 37.55
C ASN A 586 3.20 3.94 36.22
N ALA A 587 2.52 3.88 35.08
CA ALA A 587 3.18 3.93 33.76
C ALA A 587 3.91 5.27 33.58
N SER A 588 5.14 5.21 33.07
CA SER A 588 5.83 6.41 32.56
C SER A 588 5.13 6.92 31.31
N LEU A 589 4.58 6.04 30.47
CA LEU A 589 3.77 6.43 29.34
C LEU A 589 2.68 5.39 29.07
N LEU A 590 1.46 5.84 28.88
CA LEU A 590 0.38 5.05 28.30
C LEU A 590 0.17 5.48 26.84
N ILE A 591 0.22 4.54 25.91
CA ILE A 591 -0.18 4.72 24.52
C ILE A 591 -1.53 4.00 24.38
N HIS A 592 -2.61 4.76 24.25
CA HIS A 592 -3.97 4.23 24.26
C HIS A 592 -4.71 4.53 22.96
N GLU A 593 -5.45 3.55 22.47
CA GLU A 593 -6.40 3.75 21.38
C GLU A 593 -7.51 4.72 21.80
N ALA A 594 -7.90 5.61 20.89
CA ALA A 594 -8.99 6.55 21.09
C ALA A 594 -9.78 6.67 19.79
N THR A 595 -10.29 5.53 19.32
CA THR A 595 -10.88 5.44 17.98
C THR A 595 -12.06 6.36 17.80
N PHE A 596 -12.87 6.57 18.84
CA PHE A 596 -14.09 7.37 18.80
C PHE A 596 -13.99 8.63 19.66
N ASP A 597 -14.81 9.61 19.31
CA ASP A 597 -15.09 10.76 20.15
C ASP A 597 -16.17 10.42 21.19
N ASP A 598 -16.26 11.21 22.25
CA ASP A 598 -17.16 10.96 23.40
C ASP A 598 -18.64 10.95 22.98
N ASP A 599 -19.00 11.75 21.97
CA ASP A 599 -20.34 11.79 21.37
C ASP A 599 -20.74 10.45 20.70
N LEU A 600 -19.77 9.58 20.41
CA LEU A 600 -19.93 8.30 19.72
C LEU A 600 -19.65 7.10 20.64
N ALA A 601 -19.84 7.25 21.95
CA ALA A 601 -19.67 6.17 22.92
C ALA A 601 -20.48 4.90 22.59
N GLY A 602 -21.66 5.04 21.96
CA GLY A 602 -22.45 3.91 21.46
C GLY A 602 -21.71 3.11 20.38
N ASP A 603 -21.17 3.79 19.37
CA ASP A 603 -20.39 3.16 18.30
C ASP A 603 -19.09 2.53 18.85
N ALA A 604 -18.46 3.21 19.80
CA ALA A 604 -17.27 2.70 20.49
C ALA A 604 -17.56 1.38 21.20
N SER A 605 -18.67 1.31 21.94
CA SER A 605 -19.10 0.08 22.60
C SER A 605 -19.48 -1.02 21.60
N GLU A 606 -20.21 -0.70 20.53
CA GLU A 606 -20.64 -1.68 19.53
C GLU A 606 -19.46 -2.29 18.77
N LYS A 607 -18.46 -1.46 18.44
CA LYS A 607 -17.26 -1.85 17.70
C LYS A 607 -16.09 -2.26 18.60
N MET A 608 -16.32 -2.32 19.92
CA MET A 608 -15.32 -2.76 20.91
C MET A 608 -14.03 -1.92 20.93
N HIS A 609 -14.17 -0.59 20.82
CA HIS A 609 -13.11 0.42 20.89
C HIS A 609 -13.36 1.46 21.97
N SER A 610 -12.38 2.31 22.28
CA SER A 610 -12.51 3.37 23.29
C SER A 610 -12.85 4.74 22.70
N THR A 611 -13.55 5.55 23.49
CA THR A 611 -13.63 7.00 23.26
C THR A 611 -12.42 7.73 23.84
N ILE A 612 -12.19 9.00 23.45
CA ILE A 612 -11.13 9.85 24.01
C ILE A 612 -11.26 9.96 25.54
N GLY A 613 -12.44 10.28 26.06
CA GLY A 613 -12.70 10.44 27.48
C GLY A 613 -12.51 9.15 28.28
N GLU A 614 -12.86 8.02 27.68
CA GLU A 614 -12.60 6.70 28.26
C GLU A 614 -11.10 6.37 28.33
N ALA A 615 -10.35 6.64 27.25
CA ALA A 615 -8.90 6.46 27.24
C ALA A 615 -8.19 7.36 28.28
N LEU A 616 -8.65 8.61 28.44
CA LEU A 616 -8.18 9.50 29.50
C LEU A 616 -8.50 8.98 30.89
N ASN A 617 -9.70 8.41 31.11
CA ASN A 617 -10.07 7.83 32.39
C ASN A 617 -9.22 6.59 32.73
N VAL A 618 -8.91 5.75 31.74
CA VAL A 618 -7.96 4.64 31.90
C VAL A 618 -6.59 5.16 32.34
N ALA A 619 -6.09 6.23 31.70
CA ALA A 619 -4.81 6.84 32.07
C ALA A 619 -4.79 7.34 33.52
N VAL A 620 -5.87 7.97 33.98
CA VAL A 620 -6.03 8.45 35.36
C VAL A 620 -6.05 7.29 36.35
N GLN A 621 -6.83 6.25 36.08
CA GLN A 621 -6.90 5.07 36.95
C GLN A 621 -5.59 4.29 37.02
N MET A 622 -4.83 4.27 35.91
CA MET A 622 -3.50 3.66 35.82
C MET A 622 -2.43 4.50 36.54
N ASN A 623 -2.76 5.70 37.02
CA ASN A 623 -1.80 6.68 37.51
C ASN A 623 -0.64 6.88 36.51
N ALA A 624 -0.97 6.98 35.21
CA ALA A 624 0.01 7.18 34.17
C ALA A 624 0.58 8.61 34.24
N TRP A 625 1.89 8.76 34.06
CA TRP A 625 2.53 10.08 34.04
C TRP A 625 2.01 10.93 32.87
N LYS A 626 1.94 10.32 31.68
CA LYS A 626 1.41 10.90 30.45
C LYS A 626 0.66 9.85 29.63
N VAL A 627 -0.24 10.32 28.77
CA VAL A 627 -0.94 9.50 27.79
C VAL A 627 -0.76 10.04 26.37
N VAL A 628 -0.50 9.16 25.42
CA VAL A 628 -0.54 9.43 23.98
C VAL A 628 -1.76 8.73 23.41
N LEU A 629 -2.66 9.52 22.84
CA LEU A 629 -3.85 9.02 22.16
C LEU A 629 -3.52 8.73 20.69
N THR A 630 -3.94 7.58 20.18
CA THR A 630 -3.70 7.16 18.80
C THR A 630 -4.89 6.33 18.27
N HIS A 631 -4.73 5.73 17.08
CA HIS A 631 -5.71 4.83 16.48
C HIS A 631 -7.07 5.48 16.23
N PHE A 632 -7.06 6.71 15.73
CA PHE A 632 -8.25 7.52 15.46
C PHE A 632 -8.99 7.00 14.24
N SER A 633 -10.33 7.00 14.27
CA SER A 633 -11.04 6.93 12.99
C SER A 633 -10.76 8.19 12.16
N GLN A 634 -10.63 8.01 10.84
CA GLN A 634 -10.10 8.96 9.85
C GLN A 634 -10.79 10.34 9.78
N ARG A 635 -11.90 10.56 10.50
CA ARG A 635 -12.72 11.78 10.43
C ARG A 635 -12.60 12.65 11.68
N TYR A 636 -11.70 12.31 12.60
CA TYR A 636 -11.69 12.90 13.94
C TYR A 636 -10.47 13.79 14.18
N SER A 637 -10.77 14.99 14.64
CA SER A 637 -9.82 16.05 15.00
C SER A 637 -10.17 16.70 16.37
N LYS A 638 -11.04 16.05 17.16
CA LYS A 638 -11.54 16.64 18.40
C LYS A 638 -10.51 16.66 19.53
N ARG A 639 -10.61 17.71 20.35
CA ARG A 639 -9.73 17.97 21.50
C ARG A 639 -10.09 17.10 22.69
N PRO A 640 -9.10 16.58 23.44
CA PRO A 640 -9.34 16.01 24.76
C PRO A 640 -9.98 17.06 25.68
N GLN A 641 -11.19 16.77 26.20
CA GLN A 641 -11.89 17.64 27.14
C GLN A 641 -11.66 17.19 28.57
N ASN A 642 -11.48 18.15 29.50
CA ASN A 642 -11.36 17.89 30.94
C ASN A 642 -10.32 16.82 31.31
N ALA A 643 -9.23 16.71 30.54
CA ALA A 643 -8.15 15.79 30.85
C ALA A 643 -7.64 16.06 32.28
N GLN A 644 -7.44 15.00 33.05
CA GLN A 644 -6.84 15.05 34.39
C GLN A 644 -5.41 14.49 34.41
N VAL A 645 -4.90 14.18 33.22
CA VAL A 645 -3.56 13.67 32.93
C VAL A 645 -3.00 14.48 31.76
N ASP A 646 -1.69 14.64 31.72
CA ASP A 646 -1.01 15.23 30.57
C ASP A 646 -1.22 14.32 29.35
N ALA A 647 -1.98 14.82 28.37
CA ALA A 647 -2.34 14.09 27.17
C ALA A 647 -1.67 14.68 25.93
N VAL A 648 -1.24 13.82 25.02
CA VAL A 648 -0.78 14.17 23.68
C VAL A 648 -1.68 13.49 22.65
N VAL A 649 -2.12 14.24 21.64
CA VAL A 649 -2.83 13.66 20.50
C VAL A 649 -1.84 13.30 19.42
N GLY A 650 -1.83 12.02 19.04
CA GLY A 650 -0.90 11.48 18.07
C GLY A 650 -1.12 11.98 16.65
N PHE A 651 -0.02 12.23 15.95
CA PHE A 651 0.02 12.46 14.51
C PHE A 651 1.07 11.55 13.87
N ASP A 652 0.85 11.18 12.61
CA ASP A 652 1.85 10.44 11.85
C ASP A 652 3.19 11.18 11.87
N LEU A 653 4.27 10.43 12.09
CA LEU A 653 5.66 10.88 12.21
C LEU A 653 5.94 11.82 13.39
N MET A 654 5.03 11.91 14.36
CA MET A 654 5.28 12.59 15.63
C MET A 654 6.23 11.76 16.49
N LYS A 655 7.36 12.35 16.86
CA LYS A 655 8.34 11.78 17.79
C LYS A 655 8.28 12.51 19.14
N ILE A 656 8.20 11.74 20.21
CA ILE A 656 8.12 12.23 21.58
C ILE A 656 9.22 11.54 22.38
N LYS A 657 10.26 12.29 22.71
CA LYS A 657 11.25 11.88 23.72
C LYS A 657 10.68 12.16 25.11
N LEU A 658 10.77 11.22 26.04
CA LEU A 658 10.05 11.34 27.32
C LEU A 658 10.52 12.55 28.12
N SER A 659 11.82 12.79 28.21
CA SER A 659 12.39 13.98 28.88
C SER A 659 11.95 15.32 28.26
N GLU A 660 11.65 15.35 26.95
CA GLU A 660 11.30 16.56 26.20
C GLU A 660 9.80 16.66 25.87
N SER A 661 8.98 15.78 26.44
CA SER A 661 7.56 15.61 26.08
C SER A 661 6.64 16.77 26.50
N TYR A 662 7.14 17.75 27.25
CA TYR A 662 6.36 18.92 27.67
C TYR A 662 5.89 19.78 26.49
N GLU A 663 6.75 20.02 25.51
CA GLU A 663 6.42 20.80 24.31
C GLU A 663 5.30 20.14 23.48
N ALA A 664 5.33 18.80 23.38
CA ALA A 664 4.29 18.02 22.71
C ALA A 664 2.92 18.22 23.38
N VAL A 665 2.86 18.26 24.72
CA VAL A 665 1.62 18.50 25.47
C VAL A 665 1.13 19.93 25.23
N GLN A 666 1.99 20.94 25.38
CA GLN A 666 1.58 22.34 25.24
C GLN A 666 1.01 22.67 23.86
N ASN A 667 1.55 22.03 22.82
CA ASN A 667 1.17 22.27 21.43
C ASN A 667 -0.13 21.55 21.00
N VAL A 668 -0.70 20.64 21.78
CA VAL A 668 -1.89 19.84 21.39
C VAL A 668 -3.01 20.69 20.80
N ASN A 669 -3.39 21.77 21.48
CA ASN A 669 -4.47 22.65 21.01
C ASN A 669 -4.15 23.30 19.66
N ARG A 670 -2.89 23.68 19.45
CA ARG A 670 -2.44 24.32 18.21
C ARG A 670 -2.35 23.32 17.06
N LEU A 671 -1.82 22.12 17.31
CA LEU A 671 -1.72 21.05 16.31
C LEU A 671 -3.11 20.58 15.86
N LEU A 672 -4.08 20.46 16.77
CA LEU A 672 -5.45 20.08 16.41
C LEU A 672 -6.18 21.15 15.62
N LYS A 673 -6.07 22.41 16.04
CA LYS A 673 -6.65 23.53 15.29
C LYS A 673 -6.07 23.60 13.87
N LEU A 674 -4.75 23.39 13.75
CA LEU A 674 -4.08 23.34 12.45
C LEU A 674 -4.65 22.22 11.59
N PHE A 675 -4.73 21.00 12.12
CA PHE A 675 -5.28 19.85 11.39
C PHE A 675 -6.73 20.10 10.92
N GLU A 676 -7.60 20.66 11.78
CA GLU A 676 -8.97 21.04 11.40
C GLU A 676 -9.02 22.06 10.25
N GLU A 677 -8.08 23.00 10.20
CA GLU A 677 -7.98 24.01 9.13
C GLU A 677 -7.48 23.38 7.82
N THR A 678 -6.46 22.51 7.88
CA THR A 678 -5.94 21.76 6.73
C THR A 678 -7.04 20.89 6.10
N GLU A 679 -7.84 20.18 6.92
CA GLU A 679 -8.95 19.36 6.44
C GLU A 679 -10.05 20.18 5.74
N LYS A 680 -10.32 21.40 6.22
CA LYS A 680 -11.34 22.30 5.61
C LYS A 680 -10.89 22.84 4.26
N ILE A 681 -9.66 23.33 4.15
CA ILE A 681 -9.13 23.92 2.93
C ILE A 681 -9.17 22.90 1.78
N GLU A 682 -8.69 21.69 2.02
CA GLU A 682 -8.71 20.66 0.99
C GLU A 682 -10.13 20.16 0.69
N GLY A 683 -11.04 20.16 1.67
CA GLY A 683 -12.45 19.83 1.45
C GLY A 683 -13.17 20.81 0.51
N GLU A 684 -12.79 22.09 0.54
CA GLU A 684 -13.27 23.12 -0.38
C GLU A 684 -12.64 22.97 -1.78
N GLU A 685 -11.34 22.69 -1.87
CA GLU A 685 -10.63 22.41 -3.13
C GLU A 685 -11.12 21.12 -3.82
N GLU A 686 -11.62 20.14 -3.08
CA GLU A 686 -12.20 18.91 -3.65
C GLU A 686 -13.63 19.10 -4.21
N GLN A 687 -14.33 20.16 -3.81
CA GLN A 687 -15.69 20.49 -4.27
C GLN A 687 -15.71 21.49 -5.43
N ALA A 688 -14.66 22.29 -5.58
CA ALA A 688 -14.41 23.18 -6.72
C ALA A 688 -13.92 22.39 -7.95
#